data_AF-E7MQ68-F1
#
_entry.id   AF-E7MQ68-F1
#
_cell.length_a   1.000
_cell.length_b   1.000
_cell.length_c   1.000
_cell.angle_alpha   90.00
_cell.angle_beta   90.00
_cell.angle_gamma   90.00
#
_symmetry.space_group_name_H-M   'P 1'
#
loop_
_entity.id
_entity.type
_entity.pdbx_description
1 polymer ?
#
loop_
_entity_poly.entity_id
_entity_poly.type
_entity_poly.pdbx_seq_one_letter_code
_entity_poly.pdbx_strand_id
1 'polypeptide(L)'
;MLSYSYQIFQRGGIIMKYNLKKYLSLMTAFFLVLLLLPIRVWASTPISILYTNDVHCGLEGYSKLAAYRQSLTDAGISTVLVDAGDHVQGELIGTMDQGESIIDIMNQMNYDYAVPGNHEFDYKVPQFLSLMNRATFKYLSANFKHADGTDIMDAYAIKEIDGHKIGFVGICTPESYTKSTPVYFQDASGNYVYTFSEDTFYATIQAAVDAAKAAGAEAIVAIGHTGMDGSTEEWTTKAIIENTNGIDAYIDGHSHEVSAGPDYTHMENGVLQHYSFFNKDGKQVFYTQTGTKLKNFGELKIEFTPTVQVTSVMHSVADLTDKDSTIEALITNARQRETAFFGTEIGTSEVKLFAKDDDGTWLVRHQETNLGDYNADAYLWRTGADIALMNAGGVRTNVNVGTVTKKDLISVNPWMNQVGVIEATGQTILDALEHGARFYPNNNGGYLQVAGLTYEINTKVTTSPVVEDSKGSFLSVDPTKPRRVQNVLVCGEPIDPNRTYRVAGTFYILQYSGDGMSMFKNCPVISGDYPSDAEVLIEYMTQKLNGVISAEAYGNKDGNGRIKVVDENRFVEVERVEPTHSAPGYIKYVCEIDGTEKYEELPKLEYAFLEGENGEWAGTNDVLKFRINGDETDLQNVLVDGILLNRGTQYTVRHGSTIIELTPSYLQTLSVGSHTMTVVYINGSVSTTFSVRRAVVGSGRTVATSDNSRVQMWSIACMIALMSLLVSAYYRIKKA
;
A
#
# COMPACT_ATOMS: atom_id res chain seq x y z
N MET A 1 38.77 54.06 -45.20
CA MET A 1 39.86 55.02 -45.50
C MET A 1 40.75 54.43 -46.57
N LEU A 2 41.02 55.24 -47.58
CA LEU A 2 41.93 55.00 -48.69
C LEU A 2 43.39 54.86 -48.22
N SER A 3 44.19 54.31 -49.15
CA SER A 3 45.65 54.39 -49.30
C SER A 3 46.56 53.63 -48.34
N TYR A 4 47.00 52.46 -48.80
CA TYR A 4 48.37 51.99 -48.63
C TYR A 4 49.31 52.80 -49.53
N SER A 5 50.49 53.16 -49.02
CA SER A 5 51.66 53.52 -49.83
C SER A 5 52.91 53.15 -49.03
N TYR A 6 53.57 52.05 -49.42
CA TYR A 6 55.00 51.90 -49.15
C TYR A 6 55.70 51.42 -50.41
N GLN A 7 56.72 52.18 -50.78
CA GLN A 7 57.55 52.04 -51.95
C GLN A 7 58.54 50.88 -51.82
N ILE A 8 58.68 50.15 -52.93
CA ILE A 8 59.94 49.87 -53.65
C ILE A 8 61.09 49.25 -52.84
N PHE A 9 61.37 47.98 -53.13
CA PHE A 9 62.74 47.56 -53.50
C PHE A 9 62.66 46.46 -54.57
N GLN A 10 63.02 46.81 -55.81
CA GLN A 10 63.39 45.84 -56.83
C GLN A 10 64.90 45.62 -56.79
N ARG A 11 65.33 44.35 -56.86
CA ARG A 11 66.47 43.92 -57.69
C ARG A 11 66.51 42.39 -57.78
N GLY A 12 66.51 41.87 -59.01
CA GLY A 12 66.99 40.51 -59.31
C GLY A 12 65.99 39.60 -60.02
N GLY A 13 66.05 39.62 -61.35
CA GLY A 13 65.51 38.68 -62.34
C GLY A 13 64.90 37.35 -61.89
N ILE A 14 63.73 37.03 -62.45
CA ILE A 14 63.55 36.02 -63.52
C ILE A 14 62.10 36.13 -64.00
N ILE A 15 61.95 36.22 -65.31
CA ILE A 15 60.67 36.30 -66.00
C ILE A 15 59.97 34.94 -65.83
N MET A 16 59.03 34.87 -64.88
CA MET A 16 57.90 33.95 -64.94
C MET A 16 56.62 34.79 -65.03
N LYS A 17 56.52 35.60 -66.11
CA LYS A 17 55.26 36.23 -66.52
C LYS A 17 54.35 35.19 -67.16
N TYR A 18 54.00 34.14 -66.43
CA TYR A 18 52.91 33.24 -66.80
C TYR A 18 51.92 33.16 -65.64
N ASN A 19 50.73 33.70 -65.91
CA ASN A 19 49.47 33.29 -65.31
C ASN A 19 49.18 33.59 -63.84
N LEU A 20 49.85 34.51 -63.14
CA LEU A 20 49.40 34.87 -61.78
C LEU A 20 47.93 35.38 -61.77
N LYS A 21 47.51 36.15 -62.77
CA LYS A 21 46.09 36.53 -62.94
C LYS A 21 45.17 35.34 -63.25
N LYS A 22 45.66 34.34 -63.99
CA LYS A 22 44.90 33.14 -64.35
C LYS A 22 44.75 32.19 -63.16
N TYR A 23 45.81 32.01 -62.36
CA TYR A 23 45.79 31.27 -61.11
C TYR A 23 44.96 31.96 -60.04
N LEU A 24 45.07 33.29 -59.91
CA LEU A 24 44.23 34.03 -58.98
C LEU A 24 42.75 33.92 -59.40
N SER A 25 42.43 34.09 -60.69
CA SER A 25 41.05 33.95 -61.19
C SER A 25 40.52 32.51 -61.11
N LEU A 26 41.37 31.49 -61.27
CA LEU A 26 41.02 30.08 -61.06
C LEU A 26 40.81 29.77 -59.58
N MET A 27 41.63 30.34 -58.67
CA MET A 27 41.43 30.21 -57.23
C MET A 27 40.17 30.96 -56.77
N THR A 28 39.89 32.15 -57.28
CA THR A 28 38.66 32.89 -56.95
C THR A 28 37.43 32.17 -57.50
N ALA A 29 37.50 31.60 -58.71
CA ALA A 29 36.42 30.78 -59.27
C ALA A 29 36.24 29.48 -58.49
N PHE A 30 37.32 28.83 -58.05
CA PHE A 30 37.26 27.62 -57.21
C PHE A 30 36.68 27.93 -55.82
N PHE A 31 37.04 29.06 -55.21
CA PHE A 31 36.45 29.53 -53.96
C PHE A 31 34.98 29.94 -54.12
N LEU A 32 34.59 30.57 -55.25
CA LEU A 32 33.19 30.87 -55.54
C LEU A 32 32.37 29.60 -55.78
N VAL A 33 32.94 28.58 -56.43
CA VAL A 33 32.28 27.28 -56.61
C VAL A 33 32.14 26.55 -55.27
N LEU A 34 33.15 26.62 -54.39
CA LEU A 34 33.06 26.11 -53.01
C LEU A 34 32.03 26.87 -52.16
N LEU A 35 31.85 28.17 -52.36
CA LEU A 35 30.82 28.99 -51.71
C LEU A 35 29.41 28.78 -52.28
N LEU A 36 29.30 28.25 -53.51
CA LEU A 36 28.04 27.94 -54.19
C LEU A 36 27.66 26.45 -54.11
N LEU A 37 28.51 25.60 -53.53
CA LEU A 37 28.10 24.26 -53.13
C LEU A 37 27.04 24.44 -52.03
N PRO A 38 25.81 23.92 -52.21
CA PRO A 38 24.84 23.93 -51.13
C PRO A 38 25.45 23.10 -50.00
N ILE A 39 25.86 23.77 -48.92
CA ILE A 39 26.07 23.11 -47.65
C ILE A 39 24.68 22.62 -47.26
N ARG A 40 24.36 21.37 -47.62
CA ARG A 40 23.26 20.65 -47.01
C ARG A 40 23.69 20.40 -45.58
N VAL A 41 23.41 21.37 -44.70
CA VAL A 41 23.24 21.05 -43.29
C VAL A 41 22.03 20.14 -43.27
N TRP A 42 22.27 18.83 -43.21
CA TRP A 42 21.23 17.91 -42.79
C TRP A 42 20.96 18.28 -41.34
N ALA A 43 19.96 19.13 -41.10
CA ALA A 43 19.39 19.21 -39.76
C ALA A 43 18.85 17.80 -39.51
N SER A 44 19.45 17.07 -38.57
CA SER A 44 18.91 15.78 -38.14
C SER A 44 17.52 16.05 -37.59
N THR A 45 16.49 15.45 -38.19
CA THR A 45 15.16 15.49 -37.62
C THR A 45 15.24 14.85 -36.23
N PRO A 46 14.77 15.53 -35.16
CA PRO A 46 14.79 14.95 -33.82
C PRO A 46 13.95 13.68 -33.79
N ILE A 47 14.37 12.70 -32.99
CA ILE A 47 13.54 11.54 -32.66
C ILE A 47 12.57 11.98 -31.56
N SER A 48 11.27 11.77 -31.78
CA SER A 48 10.23 12.11 -30.82
C SER A 48 9.80 10.89 -30.01
N ILE A 49 9.98 10.96 -28.68
CA ILE A 49 9.45 9.99 -27.73
C ILE A 49 8.19 10.62 -27.13
N LEU A 50 7.03 10.10 -27.50
CA LEU A 50 5.76 10.44 -26.86
C LEU A 50 5.64 9.68 -25.54
N TYR A 51 5.14 10.32 -24.50
CA TYR A 51 5.01 9.69 -23.19
C TYR A 51 3.78 10.11 -22.41
N THR A 52 3.32 9.18 -21.57
CA THR A 52 2.20 9.31 -20.63
C THR A 52 2.61 8.76 -19.26
N ASN A 53 1.90 9.16 -18.20
CA ASN A 53 2.04 8.62 -16.85
C ASN A 53 0.71 8.82 -16.09
N ASP A 54 0.45 7.99 -15.08
CA ASP A 54 -0.65 8.13 -14.13
C ASP A 54 -2.01 8.34 -14.82
N VAL A 55 -2.22 7.62 -15.93
CA VAL A 55 -3.43 7.76 -16.73
C VAL A 55 -4.64 7.27 -15.95
N HIS A 56 -4.45 6.33 -15.04
CA HIS A 56 -5.46 5.84 -14.12
C HIS A 56 -6.81 5.54 -14.78
N CYS A 57 -6.80 4.77 -15.86
CA CYS A 57 -7.99 4.46 -16.69
C CYS A 57 -8.73 5.68 -17.28
N GLY A 58 -8.06 6.83 -17.39
CA GLY A 58 -8.52 8.02 -18.11
C GLY A 58 -8.48 7.84 -19.62
N LEU A 59 -9.50 7.18 -20.18
CA LEU A 59 -9.47 6.73 -21.58
C LEU A 59 -9.59 7.85 -22.63
N GLU A 60 -10.23 8.97 -22.29
CA GLU A 60 -10.75 9.94 -23.29
C GLU A 60 -9.66 10.67 -24.12
N GLY A 61 -8.42 10.71 -23.62
CA GLY A 61 -7.33 11.39 -24.32
C GLY A 61 -6.64 10.57 -25.41
N TYR A 62 -6.85 9.25 -25.42
CA TYR A 62 -6.06 8.36 -26.27
C TYR A 62 -6.34 8.52 -27.77
N SER A 63 -7.58 8.82 -28.17
CA SER A 63 -7.90 9.05 -29.58
C SER A 63 -7.21 10.30 -30.13
N LYS A 64 -7.05 11.33 -29.30
CA LYS A 64 -6.32 12.56 -29.66
C LYS A 64 -4.81 12.35 -29.70
N LEU A 65 -4.25 11.62 -28.73
CA LEU A 65 -2.84 11.22 -28.74
C LEU A 65 -2.51 10.39 -29.99
N ALA A 66 -3.37 9.45 -30.37
CA ALA A 66 -3.20 8.66 -31.59
C ALA A 66 -3.20 9.53 -32.86
N ALA A 67 -4.15 10.46 -32.99
CA ALA A 67 -4.18 11.40 -34.11
C ALA A 67 -2.93 12.29 -34.15
N TYR A 68 -2.45 12.75 -32.99
CA TYR A 68 -1.22 13.53 -32.90
C TYR A 68 0.00 12.71 -33.35
N ARG A 69 0.15 11.47 -32.88
CA ARG A 69 1.22 10.55 -33.31
C ARG A 69 1.18 10.32 -34.82
N GLN A 70 -0.02 10.17 -35.39
CA GLN A 70 -0.19 10.04 -36.85
C GLN A 70 0.27 11.31 -37.57
N SER A 71 -0.02 12.51 -37.04
CA SER A 71 0.45 13.77 -37.64
C SER A 71 1.98 13.89 -37.67
N LEU A 72 2.68 13.39 -36.65
CA LEU A 72 4.14 13.31 -36.63
C LEU A 72 4.66 12.33 -37.69
N THR A 73 4.00 11.19 -37.82
CA THR A 73 4.32 10.18 -38.84
C THR A 73 4.14 10.73 -40.25
N ASP A 74 3.06 11.47 -40.50
CA ASP A 74 2.77 12.12 -41.78
C ASP A 74 3.79 13.23 -42.10
N ALA A 75 4.36 13.85 -41.07
CA ALA A 75 5.47 14.81 -41.17
C ALA A 75 6.84 14.13 -41.37
N GLY A 76 6.90 12.80 -41.40
CA GLY A 76 8.15 12.03 -41.53
C GLY A 76 8.99 11.98 -40.26
N ILE A 77 8.39 12.18 -39.09
CA ILE A 77 9.05 12.10 -37.79
C ILE A 77 8.79 10.71 -37.19
N SER A 78 9.87 9.97 -36.96
CA SER A 78 9.80 8.67 -36.29
C SER A 78 9.46 8.85 -34.81
N THR A 79 8.53 8.03 -34.30
CA THR A 79 8.03 8.12 -32.92
C THR A 79 8.24 6.83 -32.13
N VAL A 80 8.61 6.98 -30.86
CA VAL A 80 8.50 5.95 -29.82
C VAL A 80 7.39 6.38 -28.87
N LEU A 81 6.59 5.45 -28.36
CA LEU A 81 5.53 5.76 -27.39
C LEU A 81 5.73 4.97 -26.10
N VAL A 82 5.84 5.65 -24.96
CA VAL A 82 6.13 5.02 -23.66
C VAL A 82 5.18 5.45 -22.55
N ASP A 83 4.99 4.60 -21.55
CA ASP A 83 4.17 4.92 -20.37
C ASP A 83 4.97 4.76 -19.06
N ALA A 84 4.86 5.74 -18.16
CA ALA A 84 5.57 5.77 -16.90
C ALA A 84 4.76 5.15 -15.72
N GLY A 85 3.79 4.29 -15.99
CA GLY A 85 3.06 3.52 -14.97
C GLY A 85 1.76 4.17 -14.48
N ASP A 86 1.04 3.43 -13.64
CA ASP A 86 -0.26 3.74 -13.05
C ASP A 86 -1.37 4.01 -14.07
N HIS A 87 -1.48 3.12 -15.07
CA HIS A 87 -2.55 3.19 -16.06
C HIS A 87 -3.74 2.28 -15.73
N VAL A 88 -3.57 1.23 -14.90
CA VAL A 88 -4.59 0.15 -14.74
C VAL A 88 -5.71 0.41 -13.73
N GLN A 89 -5.56 1.37 -12.81
CA GLN A 89 -6.52 1.62 -11.73
C GLN A 89 -6.96 3.08 -11.71
N GLY A 90 -8.20 3.38 -11.28
CA GLY A 90 -8.57 4.74 -10.83
C GLY A 90 -9.81 5.35 -11.49
N GLU A 91 -10.40 4.67 -12.47
CA GLU A 91 -11.78 4.92 -12.94
C GLU A 91 -12.59 3.62 -12.83
N LEU A 92 -13.92 3.73 -12.91
CA LEU A 92 -14.85 2.60 -12.81
C LEU A 92 -14.51 1.45 -13.77
N ILE A 93 -14.09 1.75 -15.00
CA ILE A 93 -13.65 0.73 -15.98
C ILE A 93 -12.50 -0.12 -15.44
N GLY A 94 -11.53 0.49 -14.76
CA GLY A 94 -10.40 -0.21 -14.15
C GLY A 94 -10.87 -1.17 -13.06
N THR A 95 -11.84 -0.75 -12.24
CA THR A 95 -12.48 -1.64 -11.27
C THR A 95 -13.22 -2.79 -11.94
N MET A 96 -13.96 -2.51 -13.03
CA MET A 96 -14.80 -3.50 -13.71
C MET A 96 -13.98 -4.62 -14.35
N ASP A 97 -12.92 -4.27 -15.08
CA ASP A 97 -12.16 -5.22 -15.89
C ASP A 97 -10.68 -5.34 -15.49
N GLN A 98 -10.32 -4.78 -14.33
CA GLN A 98 -9.01 -4.94 -13.71
C GLN A 98 -7.84 -4.63 -14.66
N GLY A 99 -8.00 -3.58 -15.48
CA GLY A 99 -6.97 -3.07 -16.38
C GLY A 99 -7.03 -3.60 -17.82
N GLU A 100 -7.95 -4.52 -18.15
CA GLU A 100 -7.99 -5.10 -19.50
C GLU A 100 -8.28 -4.06 -20.61
N SER A 101 -9.24 -3.15 -20.40
CA SER A 101 -9.58 -2.14 -21.42
C SER A 101 -8.42 -1.23 -21.77
N ILE A 102 -7.66 -0.82 -20.76
CA ILE A 102 -6.56 0.13 -20.96
C ILE A 102 -5.40 -0.54 -21.68
N ILE A 103 -5.09 -1.80 -21.35
CA ILE A 103 -4.08 -2.60 -22.08
C ILE A 103 -4.49 -2.76 -23.55
N ASP A 104 -5.76 -3.05 -23.86
CA ASP A 104 -6.22 -3.18 -25.24
C ASP A 104 -6.08 -1.87 -26.04
N ILE A 105 -6.38 -0.73 -25.42
CA ILE A 105 -6.20 0.59 -26.04
C ILE A 105 -4.71 0.86 -26.28
N MET A 106 -3.85 0.63 -25.28
CA MET A 106 -2.39 0.81 -25.41
C MET A 106 -1.79 -0.11 -26.46
N ASN A 107 -2.26 -1.37 -26.55
CA ASN A 107 -1.90 -2.32 -27.59
C ASN A 107 -2.24 -1.78 -28.99
N GLN A 108 -3.47 -1.27 -29.17
CA GLN A 108 -3.90 -0.71 -30.45
C GLN A 108 -3.12 0.55 -30.83
N MET A 109 -2.65 1.30 -29.83
CA MET A 109 -1.80 2.48 -30.03
C MET A 109 -0.34 2.14 -30.32
N ASN A 110 0.04 0.86 -30.27
CA ASN A 110 1.40 0.38 -30.44
C ASN A 110 2.37 1.12 -29.52
N TYR A 111 2.07 1.13 -28.22
CA TYR A 111 3.08 1.48 -27.21
C TYR A 111 4.32 0.61 -27.42
N ASP A 112 5.50 1.17 -27.14
CA ASP A 112 6.76 0.45 -27.21
C ASP A 112 7.13 -0.13 -25.84
N TYR A 113 7.08 0.72 -24.81
CA TYR A 113 7.49 0.38 -23.45
C TYR A 113 6.54 0.94 -22.40
N ALA A 114 6.39 0.25 -21.29
CA ALA A 114 5.79 0.76 -20.08
C ALA A 114 6.59 0.33 -18.86
N VAL A 115 6.34 0.93 -17.70
CA VAL A 115 6.84 0.44 -16.41
C VAL A 115 5.67 0.20 -15.47
N PRO A 116 5.75 -0.74 -14.52
CA PRO A 116 4.77 -0.83 -13.46
C PRO A 116 4.99 0.32 -12.47
N GLY A 117 3.93 1.07 -12.18
CA GLY A 117 3.75 1.87 -10.99
C GLY A 117 3.11 1.07 -9.86
N ASN A 118 2.83 1.73 -8.73
CA ASN A 118 2.25 1.02 -7.58
C ASN A 118 0.84 0.50 -7.85
N HIS A 119 0.05 1.22 -8.63
CA HIS A 119 -1.34 0.86 -8.89
C HIS A 119 -1.46 -0.29 -9.91
N GLU A 120 -0.39 -0.69 -10.59
CA GLU A 120 -0.36 -1.96 -11.33
C GLU A 120 -0.57 -3.18 -10.43
N PHE A 121 -0.29 -3.07 -9.13
CA PHE A 121 -0.40 -4.18 -8.18
C PHE A 121 -1.73 -4.23 -7.41
N ASP A 122 -2.65 -3.28 -7.61
CA ASP A 122 -3.90 -3.17 -6.85
C ASP A 122 -4.83 -4.37 -7.01
N TYR A 123 -4.74 -5.05 -8.15
CA TYR A 123 -5.48 -6.28 -8.42
C TYR A 123 -4.63 -7.54 -8.16
N LYS A 124 -3.60 -7.42 -7.30
CA LYS A 124 -2.59 -8.43 -6.94
C LYS A 124 -1.57 -8.68 -8.06
N VAL A 125 -0.37 -9.13 -7.68
CA VAL A 125 0.73 -9.41 -8.64
C VAL A 125 0.34 -10.39 -9.75
N PRO A 126 -0.43 -11.48 -9.51
CA PRO A 126 -0.86 -12.37 -10.60
C PRO A 126 -1.68 -11.68 -11.70
N GLN A 127 -2.51 -10.68 -11.35
CA GLN A 127 -3.26 -9.92 -12.35
C GLN A 127 -2.33 -9.02 -13.15
N PHE A 128 -1.39 -8.32 -12.51
CA PHE A 128 -0.35 -7.58 -13.22
C PHE A 128 0.40 -8.47 -14.22
N LEU A 129 0.84 -9.66 -13.81
CA LEU A 129 1.52 -10.61 -14.70
C LEU A 129 0.62 -11.07 -15.86
N SER A 130 -0.69 -11.19 -15.63
CA SER A 130 -1.67 -11.46 -16.69
C SER A 130 -1.76 -10.32 -17.70
N LEU A 131 -1.87 -9.07 -17.22
CA LEU A 131 -1.89 -7.86 -18.06
C LEU A 131 -0.58 -7.68 -18.83
N MET A 132 0.57 -7.94 -18.19
CA MET A 132 1.88 -7.93 -18.82
C MET A 132 1.96 -8.92 -19.98
N ASN A 133 1.37 -10.12 -19.84
CA ASN A 133 1.30 -11.10 -20.92
C ASN A 133 0.29 -10.74 -22.03
N ARG A 134 -0.72 -9.91 -21.71
CA ARG A 134 -1.69 -9.38 -22.68
C ARG A 134 -1.11 -8.19 -23.48
N ALA A 135 -0.16 -7.47 -22.90
CA ALA A 135 0.46 -6.31 -23.54
C ALA A 135 1.27 -6.73 -24.79
N THR A 136 1.12 -5.99 -25.89
CA THR A 136 1.96 -6.11 -27.09
C THR A 136 3.21 -5.24 -27.00
N PHE A 137 3.22 -4.28 -26.07
CA PHE A 137 4.38 -3.51 -25.63
C PHE A 137 5.14 -4.26 -24.53
N LYS A 138 6.38 -3.85 -24.26
CA LYS A 138 7.18 -4.46 -23.18
C LYS A 138 7.07 -3.66 -21.89
N TYR A 139 6.76 -4.34 -20.79
CA TYR A 139 7.05 -3.78 -19.47
C TYR A 139 8.55 -3.87 -19.17
N LEU A 140 9.11 -2.81 -18.59
CA LEU A 140 10.50 -2.73 -18.17
C LEU A 140 10.56 -2.45 -16.66
N SER A 141 11.45 -3.15 -15.96
CA SER A 141 11.80 -2.83 -14.57
C SER A 141 13.14 -3.43 -14.21
N ALA A 142 14.09 -2.58 -13.84
CA ALA A 142 15.39 -3.02 -13.35
C ALA A 142 15.30 -3.65 -11.97
N ASN A 143 14.34 -3.22 -11.15
CA ASN A 143 14.36 -3.44 -9.71
C ASN A 143 13.20 -4.29 -9.17
N PHE A 144 12.08 -4.43 -9.89
CA PHE A 144 11.01 -5.37 -9.52
C PHE A 144 11.34 -6.80 -9.97
N LYS A 145 11.59 -7.68 -9.00
CA LYS A 145 12.11 -9.04 -9.20
C LYS A 145 11.40 -10.04 -8.29
N HIS A 146 11.59 -11.32 -8.57
CA HIS A 146 11.35 -12.35 -7.57
C HIS A 146 12.29 -12.16 -6.38
N ALA A 147 11.86 -12.56 -5.18
CA ALA A 147 12.65 -12.41 -3.95
C ALA A 147 14.00 -13.16 -3.99
N ASP A 148 14.16 -14.15 -4.86
CA ASP A 148 15.42 -14.86 -5.10
C ASP A 148 16.39 -14.10 -6.05
N GLY A 149 15.97 -12.92 -6.53
CA GLY A 149 16.72 -12.06 -7.45
C GLY A 149 16.47 -12.34 -8.93
N THR A 150 15.62 -13.32 -9.27
CA THR A 150 15.28 -13.62 -10.67
C THR A 150 14.45 -12.50 -11.30
N ASP A 151 14.79 -12.13 -12.53
CA ASP A 151 14.08 -11.11 -13.30
C ASP A 151 12.67 -11.57 -13.68
N ILE A 152 11.70 -10.66 -13.51
CA ILE A 152 10.30 -10.86 -13.96
C ILE A 152 10.13 -10.35 -15.40
N MET A 153 10.84 -9.27 -15.73
CA MET A 153 10.79 -8.58 -17.02
C MET A 153 12.17 -8.01 -17.36
N ASP A 154 12.33 -7.52 -18.59
CA ASP A 154 13.59 -6.91 -19.04
C ASP A 154 13.87 -5.62 -18.21
N ALA A 155 15.10 -5.47 -17.71
CA ALA A 155 15.51 -4.25 -16.99
C ALA A 155 15.58 -3.01 -17.90
N TYR A 156 15.93 -3.24 -19.17
CA TYR A 156 16.09 -2.23 -20.19
C TYR A 156 15.81 -2.79 -21.59
N ALA A 157 15.58 -1.90 -22.55
CA ALA A 157 15.49 -2.24 -23.97
C ALA A 157 16.29 -1.27 -24.83
N ILE A 158 16.81 -1.74 -25.98
CA ILE A 158 17.44 -0.90 -27.01
C ILE A 158 16.47 -0.76 -28.18
N LYS A 159 16.11 0.47 -28.52
CA LYS A 159 15.38 0.78 -29.76
C LYS A 159 16.33 1.41 -30.75
N GLU A 160 16.45 0.82 -31.93
CA GLU A 160 17.09 1.47 -33.08
C GLU A 160 16.03 2.24 -33.87
N ILE A 161 16.24 3.55 -34.04
CA ILE A 161 15.33 4.45 -34.75
C ILE A 161 16.15 5.50 -35.50
N ASP A 162 15.85 5.70 -36.77
CA ASP A 162 16.60 6.58 -37.69
C ASP A 162 18.13 6.36 -37.67
N GLY A 163 18.57 5.13 -37.41
CA GLY A 163 19.97 4.73 -37.35
C GLY A 163 20.67 5.00 -36.01
N HIS A 164 19.95 5.50 -35.01
CA HIS A 164 20.44 5.73 -33.65
C HIS A 164 19.90 4.71 -32.66
N LYS A 165 20.70 4.32 -31.68
CA LYS A 165 20.30 3.40 -30.60
C LYS A 165 19.99 4.16 -29.32
N ILE A 166 18.73 4.10 -28.89
CA ILE A 166 18.27 4.67 -27.62
C ILE A 166 18.03 3.52 -26.64
N GLY A 167 18.63 3.62 -25.44
CA GLY A 167 18.34 2.72 -24.33
C GLY A 167 17.19 3.25 -23.48
N PHE A 168 16.25 2.38 -23.13
CA PHE A 168 15.16 2.65 -22.21
C PHE A 168 15.33 1.79 -20.97
N VAL A 169 15.44 2.40 -19.78
CA VAL A 169 15.64 1.69 -18.50
C VAL A 169 14.40 1.88 -17.64
N GLY A 170 13.77 0.78 -17.19
CA GLY A 170 12.55 0.85 -16.39
C GLY A 170 12.83 0.86 -14.88
N ILE A 171 12.08 1.65 -14.11
CA ILE A 171 12.25 1.79 -12.66
C ILE A 171 10.87 1.85 -11.98
N CYS A 172 10.66 0.99 -10.98
CA CYS A 172 9.42 0.91 -10.22
C CYS A 172 9.66 1.34 -8.76
N THR A 173 8.74 2.11 -8.17
CA THR A 173 8.87 2.53 -6.76
C THR A 173 8.75 1.35 -5.78
N PRO A 174 9.69 1.19 -4.82
CA PRO A 174 9.51 0.27 -3.69
C PRO A 174 8.32 0.65 -2.78
N GLU A 175 7.78 1.87 -2.88
CA GLU A 175 6.54 2.24 -2.19
C GLU A 175 5.34 1.38 -2.60
N SER A 176 5.43 0.65 -3.72
CA SER A 176 4.41 -0.30 -4.17
C SER A 176 3.96 -1.27 -3.08
N TYR A 177 4.85 -1.68 -2.17
CA TYR A 177 4.47 -2.50 -1.02
C TYR A 177 3.34 -1.87 -0.20
N THR A 178 3.39 -0.56 0.05
CA THR A 178 2.47 0.12 0.98
C THR A 178 1.43 0.98 0.29
N LYS A 179 1.67 1.40 -0.96
CA LYS A 179 0.74 2.18 -1.79
C LYS A 179 -0.27 1.30 -2.53
N SER A 180 0.08 0.04 -2.76
CA SER A 180 -0.87 -1.01 -3.11
C SER A 180 -1.26 -1.80 -1.85
N THR A 181 -0.80 -3.03 -1.67
CA THR A 181 -1.02 -3.80 -0.44
C THR A 181 0.13 -4.78 -0.17
N PRO A 182 0.76 -4.80 1.02
CA PRO A 182 1.98 -5.59 1.26
C PRO A 182 1.78 -7.10 1.07
N VAL A 183 0.61 -7.60 1.47
CA VAL A 183 0.23 -9.02 1.36
C VAL A 183 0.19 -9.50 -0.10
N TYR A 184 -0.01 -8.60 -1.07
CA TYR A 184 -0.02 -8.97 -2.49
C TYR A 184 1.34 -9.40 -3.02
N PHE A 185 2.41 -9.08 -2.27
CA PHE A 185 3.78 -9.45 -2.58
C PHE A 185 4.26 -10.68 -1.80
N GLN A 186 3.37 -11.31 -1.01
CA GLN A 186 3.70 -12.41 -0.11
C GLN A 186 3.09 -13.75 -0.55
N ASP A 187 3.69 -14.86 -0.09
CA ASP A 187 3.08 -16.19 -0.14
C ASP A 187 2.06 -16.39 1.00
N ALA A 188 1.39 -17.54 0.99
CA ALA A 188 0.40 -17.90 2.02
C ALA A 188 0.98 -18.04 3.44
N SER A 189 2.32 -18.09 3.59
CA SER A 189 3.02 -18.13 4.87
C SER A 189 3.48 -16.74 5.34
N GLY A 190 3.18 -15.69 4.56
CA GLY A 190 3.55 -14.30 4.86
C GLY A 190 4.98 -13.94 4.45
N ASN A 191 5.69 -14.80 3.69
CA ASN A 191 7.02 -14.48 3.19
C ASN A 191 6.91 -13.63 1.93
N TYR A 192 7.68 -12.55 1.81
CA TYR A 192 7.79 -11.81 0.56
C TYR A 192 8.43 -12.69 -0.52
N VAL A 193 7.72 -12.86 -1.64
CA VAL A 193 8.17 -13.61 -2.82
C VAL A 193 8.54 -12.70 -3.99
N TYR A 194 8.37 -11.39 -3.81
CA TYR A 194 8.80 -10.34 -4.71
C TYR A 194 9.63 -9.30 -3.95
N THR A 195 10.49 -8.58 -4.66
CA THR A 195 11.32 -7.50 -4.14
C THR A 195 11.39 -6.35 -5.14
N PHE A 196 11.58 -5.13 -4.64
CA PHE A 196 11.89 -3.96 -5.46
C PHE A 196 13.39 -3.64 -5.43
N SER A 197 14.21 -4.63 -5.05
CA SER A 197 15.64 -4.50 -4.84
C SER A 197 15.98 -3.36 -3.87
N GLU A 198 15.13 -3.10 -2.89
CA GLU A 198 15.17 -1.94 -2.00
C GLU A 198 16.51 -1.78 -1.27
N ASP A 199 17.17 -2.89 -0.90
CA ASP A 199 18.48 -2.90 -0.26
C ASP A 199 19.66 -2.56 -1.20
N THR A 200 19.45 -2.70 -2.51
CA THR A 200 20.47 -2.49 -3.56
C THR A 200 19.99 -1.55 -4.67
N PHE A 201 19.00 -0.72 -4.38
CA PHE A 201 18.15 -0.04 -5.35
C PHE A 201 18.96 0.73 -6.41
N TYR A 202 19.82 1.67 -5.99
CA TYR A 202 20.64 2.45 -6.92
C TYR A 202 21.68 1.60 -7.67
N ALA A 203 22.25 0.57 -7.03
CA ALA A 203 23.23 -0.30 -7.68
C ALA A 203 22.56 -1.14 -8.79
N THR A 204 21.33 -1.59 -8.54
CA THR A 204 20.50 -2.33 -9.50
C THR A 204 20.13 -1.45 -10.69
N ILE A 205 19.71 -0.20 -10.45
CA ILE A 205 19.43 0.77 -11.53
C ILE A 205 20.69 1.08 -12.33
N GLN A 206 21.82 1.36 -11.66
CA GLN A 206 23.09 1.65 -12.33
C GLN A 206 23.54 0.48 -13.23
N ALA A 207 23.37 -0.76 -12.77
CA ALA A 207 23.71 -1.94 -13.56
C ALA A 207 22.89 -2.03 -14.86
N ALA A 208 21.60 -1.67 -14.82
CA ALA A 208 20.77 -1.61 -16.03
C ALA A 208 21.21 -0.49 -16.99
N VAL A 209 21.58 0.69 -16.46
CA VAL A 209 22.12 1.80 -17.26
C VAL A 209 23.44 1.41 -17.93
N ASP A 210 24.35 0.78 -17.17
CA ASP A 210 25.64 0.32 -17.69
C ASP A 210 25.46 -0.76 -18.76
N ALA A 211 24.50 -1.68 -18.57
CA ALA A 211 24.17 -2.71 -19.55
C ALA A 211 23.57 -2.12 -20.85
N ALA A 212 22.69 -1.14 -20.75
CA ALA A 212 22.16 -0.42 -21.91
C ALA A 212 23.28 0.30 -22.69
N LYS A 213 24.19 0.96 -21.98
CA LYS A 213 25.36 1.61 -22.59
C LYS A 213 26.30 0.59 -23.25
N ALA A 214 26.57 -0.54 -22.60
CA ALA A 214 27.39 -1.62 -23.16
C ALA A 214 26.76 -2.26 -24.40
N ALA A 215 25.42 -2.27 -24.49
CA ALA A 215 24.68 -2.69 -25.67
C ALA A 215 24.69 -1.66 -26.83
N GLY A 216 25.36 -0.52 -26.63
CA GLY A 216 25.60 0.50 -27.65
C GLY A 216 24.56 1.62 -27.66
N ALA A 217 23.83 1.85 -26.57
CA ALA A 217 22.99 3.03 -26.43
C ALA A 217 23.81 4.32 -26.58
N GLU A 218 23.39 5.19 -27.50
CA GLU A 218 23.95 6.53 -27.72
C GLU A 218 23.30 7.57 -26.79
N ALA A 219 22.04 7.33 -26.39
CA ALA A 219 21.31 8.06 -25.37
C ALA A 219 20.53 7.09 -24.48
N ILE A 220 20.37 7.41 -23.19
CA ILE A 220 19.63 6.59 -22.23
C ILE A 220 18.49 7.41 -21.61
N VAL A 221 17.27 6.90 -21.78
CA VAL A 221 16.04 7.42 -21.18
C VAL A 221 15.61 6.48 -20.08
N ALA A 222 15.63 6.95 -18.83
CA ALA A 222 14.98 6.26 -17.73
C ALA A 222 13.46 6.52 -17.80
N ILE A 223 12.67 5.46 -17.68
CA ILE A 223 11.22 5.52 -17.48
C ILE A 223 11.01 5.07 -16.04
N GLY A 224 10.58 5.98 -15.18
CA GLY A 224 10.40 5.73 -13.76
C GLY A 224 8.98 5.95 -13.33
N HIS A 225 8.59 5.24 -12.28
CA HIS A 225 7.39 5.52 -11.52
C HIS A 225 7.79 5.75 -10.06
N THR A 226 8.44 6.87 -9.79
CA THR A 226 9.15 7.11 -8.51
C THR A 226 8.83 8.45 -7.87
N GLY A 227 8.44 9.44 -8.67
CA GLY A 227 7.94 10.72 -8.20
C GLY A 227 8.97 11.58 -7.45
N MET A 228 8.57 12.83 -7.19
CA MET A 228 9.36 13.81 -6.44
C MET A 228 8.92 13.96 -4.98
N ASP A 229 7.63 13.72 -4.69
CA ASP A 229 7.01 13.90 -3.37
C ASP A 229 6.72 12.57 -2.65
N GLY A 230 7.56 11.55 -2.92
CA GLY A 230 7.45 10.24 -2.26
C GLY A 230 7.52 10.35 -0.73
N SER A 231 6.89 9.41 -0.03
CA SER A 231 7.00 9.33 1.43
C SER A 231 8.40 8.89 1.91
N THR A 232 9.21 8.34 1.00
CA THR A 232 10.56 7.83 1.26
C THR A 232 11.56 8.53 0.32
N GLU A 233 12.43 9.38 0.88
CA GLU A 233 13.37 10.22 0.11
C GLU A 233 14.29 9.38 -0.78
N GLU A 234 14.73 8.21 -0.30
CA GLU A 234 15.65 7.33 -1.01
C GLU A 234 15.09 6.83 -2.35
N TRP A 235 13.77 6.77 -2.50
CA TRP A 235 13.13 6.22 -3.70
C TRP A 235 12.66 7.29 -4.69
N THR A 236 12.89 8.56 -4.37
CA THR A 236 12.52 9.68 -5.24
C THR A 236 13.38 9.73 -6.50
N THR A 237 12.83 10.31 -7.56
CA THR A 237 13.52 10.54 -8.83
C THR A 237 14.79 11.38 -8.65
N LYS A 238 14.74 12.38 -7.76
CA LYS A 238 15.92 13.17 -7.38
C LYS A 238 17.05 12.28 -6.83
N ALA A 239 16.74 11.44 -5.85
CA ALA A 239 17.73 10.58 -5.22
C ALA A 239 18.31 9.55 -6.21
N ILE A 240 17.49 9.01 -7.12
CA ILE A 240 17.94 8.10 -8.17
C ILE A 240 18.92 8.80 -9.10
N ILE A 241 18.59 9.99 -9.60
CA ILE A 241 19.47 10.75 -10.49
C ILE A 241 20.80 11.06 -9.80
N GLU A 242 20.76 11.59 -8.57
CA GLU A 242 21.97 11.98 -7.82
C GLU A 242 22.89 10.78 -7.47
N ASN A 243 22.36 9.56 -7.42
CA ASN A 243 23.11 8.35 -7.08
C ASN A 243 23.51 7.50 -8.30
N THR A 244 23.08 7.86 -9.50
CA THR A 244 23.37 7.14 -10.75
C THR A 244 24.14 8.01 -11.75
N ASN A 245 24.63 7.38 -12.82
CA ASN A 245 25.38 7.98 -13.92
C ASN A 245 24.89 7.45 -15.26
N GLY A 246 25.02 8.27 -16.31
CA GLY A 246 24.78 7.84 -17.70
C GLY A 246 23.35 8.02 -18.21
N ILE A 247 22.40 8.37 -17.36
CA ILE A 247 21.04 8.77 -17.77
C ILE A 247 21.09 10.15 -18.45
N ASP A 248 20.42 10.30 -19.59
CA ASP A 248 20.29 11.57 -20.31
C ASP A 248 18.94 12.25 -20.03
N ALA A 249 17.87 11.46 -19.92
CA ALA A 249 16.53 11.92 -19.62
C ALA A 249 15.80 10.96 -18.68
N TYR A 250 14.87 11.48 -17.88
CA TYR A 250 14.03 10.77 -16.95
C TYR A 250 12.57 11.16 -17.18
N ILE A 251 11.77 10.21 -17.65
CA ILE A 251 10.32 10.32 -17.79
C ILE A 251 9.71 9.68 -16.55
N ASP A 252 8.98 10.45 -15.75
CA ASP A 252 8.48 10.02 -14.43
C ASP A 252 6.94 9.94 -14.36
N GLY A 253 6.47 9.39 -13.23
CA GLY A 253 5.08 9.33 -12.78
C GLY A 253 4.96 9.44 -11.26
N HIS A 254 3.95 8.83 -10.66
CA HIS A 254 3.70 8.69 -9.20
C HIS A 254 3.23 9.96 -8.49
N SER A 255 3.91 11.09 -8.68
CA SER A 255 3.56 12.34 -7.97
C SER A 255 2.47 13.17 -8.67
N HIS A 256 2.05 12.79 -9.87
CA HIS A 256 1.00 13.45 -10.68
C HIS A 256 1.30 14.90 -11.04
N GLU A 257 2.58 15.29 -11.07
CA GLU A 257 2.98 16.67 -11.35
C GLU A 257 3.03 16.91 -12.86
N VAL A 258 2.81 18.15 -13.27
CA VAL A 258 3.06 18.57 -14.66
C VAL A 258 4.40 19.28 -14.68
N SER A 259 5.40 18.68 -15.34
CA SER A 259 6.73 19.23 -15.50
C SER A 259 7.24 18.97 -16.92
N ALA A 260 7.63 20.05 -17.61
CA ALA A 260 8.14 20.00 -18.98
C ALA A 260 9.41 20.86 -19.09
N GLY A 261 10.52 20.39 -18.55
CA GLY A 261 11.77 21.12 -18.64
C GLY A 261 12.88 20.61 -17.72
N PRO A 262 14.12 21.07 -17.95
CA PRO A 262 15.28 20.69 -17.14
C PRO A 262 15.26 21.32 -15.74
N ASP A 263 14.41 22.32 -15.53
CA ASP A 263 14.15 22.97 -14.25
C ASP A 263 12.71 22.68 -13.82
N TYR A 264 12.56 22.03 -12.67
CA TYR A 264 11.28 21.68 -12.06
C TYR A 264 10.94 22.67 -10.94
N THR A 265 9.70 23.14 -10.90
CA THR A 265 9.24 24.03 -9.83
C THR A 265 8.10 23.41 -9.05
N HIS A 266 8.26 23.30 -7.73
CA HIS A 266 7.29 22.69 -6.82
C HIS A 266 6.95 23.62 -5.67
N MET A 267 5.72 23.57 -5.16
CA MET A 267 5.32 24.32 -3.98
C MET A 267 5.45 23.46 -2.72
N GLU A 268 6.57 23.58 -2.02
CA GLU A 268 6.82 22.84 -0.78
C GLU A 268 6.52 23.75 0.42
N ASN A 269 5.58 23.35 1.29
CA ASN A 269 5.19 24.13 2.48
C ASN A 269 4.83 25.61 2.19
N GLY A 270 4.29 25.89 1.01
CA GLY A 270 3.94 27.25 0.56
C GLY A 270 5.12 28.05 -0.03
N VAL A 271 6.27 27.43 -0.27
CA VAL A 271 7.46 28.04 -0.89
C VAL A 271 7.73 27.40 -2.24
N LEU A 272 7.99 28.23 -3.26
CA LEU A 272 8.35 27.76 -4.60
C LEU A 272 9.81 27.29 -4.62
N GLN A 273 10.00 25.97 -4.73
CA GLN A 273 11.29 25.34 -4.94
C GLN A 273 11.63 25.31 -6.43
N HIS A 274 12.92 25.34 -6.75
CA HIS A 274 13.45 25.12 -8.10
C HIS A 274 14.47 23.97 -8.04
N TYR A 275 14.24 22.94 -8.83
CA TYR A 275 15.10 21.76 -8.91
C TYR A 275 15.70 21.67 -10.31
N SER A 276 17.03 21.59 -10.36
CA SER A 276 17.75 21.14 -11.55
C SER A 276 18.43 19.82 -11.18
N PHE A 277 18.25 18.80 -12.02
CA PHE A 277 18.70 17.45 -11.70
C PHE A 277 20.10 17.20 -12.23
N PHE A 278 21.04 16.91 -11.34
CA PHE A 278 22.42 16.56 -11.69
C PHE A 278 22.74 15.16 -11.20
N ASN A 279 23.29 14.35 -12.09
CA ASN A 279 23.69 13.00 -11.75
C ASN A 279 24.98 12.98 -10.92
N LYS A 280 25.44 11.78 -10.54
CA LYS A 280 26.61 11.61 -9.68
C LYS A 280 27.92 12.17 -10.28
N ASP A 281 28.01 12.28 -11.60
CA ASP A 281 29.12 12.91 -12.33
C ASP A 281 28.95 14.43 -12.53
N GLY A 282 27.86 15.03 -12.00
CA GLY A 282 27.53 16.44 -12.16
C GLY A 282 26.98 16.80 -13.53
N LYS A 283 26.56 15.81 -14.34
CA LYS A 283 25.89 16.04 -15.62
C LYS A 283 24.40 16.28 -15.38
N GLN A 284 23.84 17.31 -16.00
CA GLN A 284 22.41 17.59 -15.93
C GLN A 284 21.61 16.48 -16.63
N VAL A 285 20.53 16.01 -15.98
CA VAL A 285 19.57 15.05 -16.51
C VAL A 285 18.26 15.78 -16.77
N PHE A 286 17.67 15.55 -17.94
CA PHE A 286 16.37 16.15 -18.28
C PHE A 286 15.25 15.40 -17.53
N TYR A 287 14.38 16.09 -16.79
CA TYR A 287 13.28 15.49 -16.04
C TYR A 287 11.92 15.93 -16.62
N THR A 288 10.94 15.04 -16.68
CA THR A 288 9.59 15.40 -17.12
C THR A 288 8.50 14.45 -16.62
N GLN A 289 7.29 14.99 -16.43
CA GLN A 289 6.08 14.29 -16.01
C GLN A 289 4.85 15.02 -16.58
N THR A 290 3.79 14.29 -16.94
CA THR A 290 2.63 14.81 -17.71
C THR A 290 1.39 15.13 -16.88
N GLY A 291 1.45 14.93 -15.56
CA GLY A 291 0.32 15.05 -14.65
C GLY A 291 -0.38 13.71 -14.48
N THR A 292 -1.71 13.68 -14.59
CA THR A 292 -2.52 12.48 -14.38
C THR A 292 -3.76 12.51 -15.29
N LYS A 293 -4.41 11.34 -15.46
CA LYS A 293 -5.67 11.17 -16.19
C LYS A 293 -5.59 11.54 -17.67
N LEU A 294 -4.40 11.47 -18.25
CA LEU A 294 -4.13 11.84 -19.64
C LEU A 294 -4.65 13.25 -19.98
N LYS A 295 -4.61 14.18 -19.02
CA LYS A 295 -4.93 15.59 -19.29
C LYS A 295 -3.89 16.22 -20.22
N ASN A 296 -2.65 15.76 -20.09
CA ASN A 296 -1.56 16.07 -21.00
C ASN A 296 -0.86 14.78 -21.41
N PHE A 297 -0.09 14.85 -22.49
CA PHE A 297 0.99 13.92 -22.79
C PHE A 297 2.22 14.72 -23.21
N GLY A 298 3.39 14.12 -23.11
CA GLY A 298 4.63 14.78 -23.46
C GLY A 298 5.23 14.27 -24.76
N GLU A 299 6.07 15.11 -25.38
CA GLU A 299 6.90 14.80 -26.54
C GLU A 299 8.35 15.16 -26.20
N LEU A 300 9.17 14.16 -25.85
CA LEU A 300 10.59 14.31 -25.58
C LEU A 300 11.35 14.20 -26.91
N LYS A 301 12.12 15.22 -27.26
CA LYS A 301 12.90 15.29 -28.50
C LYS A 301 14.36 15.05 -28.18
N ILE A 302 14.92 14.01 -28.81
CA ILE A 302 16.34 13.69 -28.71
C ILE A 302 17.02 14.06 -30.02
N GLU A 303 18.02 14.94 -29.92
CA GLU A 303 18.87 15.35 -31.04
C GLU A 303 20.29 14.82 -30.83
N PHE A 304 20.74 14.00 -31.78
CA PHE A 304 22.09 13.43 -31.80
C PHE A 304 23.07 14.43 -32.42
N THR A 305 23.51 15.40 -31.62
CA THR A 305 24.63 16.29 -31.95
C THR A 305 25.95 15.74 -31.36
N PRO A 306 27.13 16.40 -31.48
CA PRO A 306 28.34 15.96 -30.76
C PRO A 306 28.13 15.73 -29.25
N THR A 307 27.11 16.36 -28.67
CA THR A 307 26.52 16.02 -27.37
C THR A 307 25.02 15.76 -27.55
N VAL A 308 24.48 14.70 -26.96
CA VAL A 308 23.03 14.46 -26.98
C VAL A 308 22.31 15.67 -26.38
N GLN A 309 21.38 16.26 -27.13
CA GLN A 309 20.50 17.32 -26.63
C GLN A 309 19.10 16.79 -26.45
N VAL A 310 18.49 17.14 -25.32
CA VAL A 310 17.15 16.71 -24.96
C VAL A 310 16.29 17.94 -24.71
N THR A 311 15.11 17.97 -25.32
CA THR A 311 14.07 18.97 -25.06
C THR A 311 12.72 18.27 -24.92
N SER A 312 11.72 18.93 -24.35
CA SER A 312 10.36 18.38 -24.28
C SER A 312 9.30 19.41 -24.64
N VAL A 313 8.20 18.95 -25.21
CA VAL A 313 6.97 19.74 -25.36
C VAL A 313 5.84 19.03 -24.62
N MET A 314 5.09 19.77 -23.80
CA MET A 314 3.88 19.26 -23.15
C MET A 314 2.67 19.63 -24.00
N HIS A 315 1.83 18.65 -24.32
CA HIS A 315 0.62 18.83 -25.09
C HIS A 315 -0.60 18.64 -24.20
N SER A 316 -1.43 19.67 -24.09
CA SER A 316 -2.74 19.56 -23.45
C SER A 316 -3.69 18.83 -24.39
N VAL A 317 -4.28 17.74 -23.90
CA VAL A 317 -5.27 16.95 -24.66
C VAL A 317 -6.53 17.78 -24.94
N ALA A 318 -6.83 18.79 -24.11
CA ALA A 318 -7.96 19.69 -24.34
C ALA A 318 -7.77 20.56 -25.60
N ASP A 319 -6.53 20.88 -25.96
CA ASP A 319 -6.21 21.79 -27.07
C ASP A 319 -6.20 21.09 -28.44
N LEU A 320 -6.17 19.75 -28.46
CA LEU A 320 -6.22 18.95 -29.67
C LEU A 320 -7.68 18.71 -30.11
N THR A 321 -7.94 18.83 -31.42
CA THR A 321 -9.27 18.60 -32.01
C THR A 321 -9.39 17.27 -32.72
N ASP A 322 -8.30 16.83 -33.38
CA ASP A 322 -8.31 15.64 -34.21
C ASP A 322 -8.32 14.37 -33.35
N LYS A 323 -9.01 13.34 -33.82
CA LYS A 323 -9.20 12.07 -33.13
C LYS A 323 -9.02 10.90 -34.10
N ASP A 324 -8.31 9.87 -33.63
CA ASP A 324 -8.27 8.58 -34.31
C ASP A 324 -9.60 7.84 -34.10
N SER A 325 -10.28 7.48 -35.18
CA SER A 325 -11.60 6.84 -35.13
C SER A 325 -11.57 5.40 -34.64
N THR A 326 -10.44 4.69 -34.81
CA THR A 326 -10.27 3.31 -34.33
C THR A 326 -10.14 3.30 -32.81
N ILE A 327 -9.30 4.19 -32.27
CA ILE A 327 -9.13 4.36 -30.83
C ILE A 327 -10.42 4.89 -30.19
N GLU A 328 -11.09 5.87 -30.81
CA GLU A 328 -12.37 6.38 -30.32
C GLU A 328 -13.44 5.28 -30.23
N ALA A 329 -13.45 4.35 -31.19
CA ALA A 329 -14.36 3.20 -31.17
C ALA A 329 -14.04 2.24 -30.01
N LEU A 330 -12.76 1.98 -29.72
CA LEU A 330 -12.35 1.17 -28.56
C LEU A 330 -12.77 1.81 -27.24
N ILE A 331 -12.52 3.12 -27.08
CA ILE A 331 -12.94 3.89 -25.90
C ILE A 331 -14.47 3.80 -25.75
N THR A 332 -15.20 4.03 -26.84
CA THR A 332 -16.67 3.96 -26.84
C THR A 332 -17.16 2.58 -26.42
N ASN A 333 -16.57 1.51 -26.94
CA ASN A 333 -16.92 0.13 -26.58
C ASN A 333 -16.62 -0.17 -25.11
N ALA A 334 -15.47 0.27 -24.59
CA ALA A 334 -15.13 0.13 -23.17
C ALA A 334 -16.17 0.85 -22.29
N ARG A 335 -16.54 2.09 -22.62
CA ARG A 335 -17.57 2.87 -21.91
C ARG A 335 -18.96 2.25 -22.00
N GLN A 336 -19.29 1.60 -23.12
CA GLN A 336 -20.55 0.84 -23.24
C GLN A 336 -20.55 -0.40 -22.33
N ARG A 337 -19.45 -1.15 -22.25
CA ARG A 337 -19.31 -2.29 -21.32
C ARG A 337 -19.38 -1.82 -19.87
N GLU A 338 -18.67 -0.74 -19.53
CA GLU A 338 -18.74 -0.07 -18.23
C GLU A 338 -20.19 0.26 -17.86
N THR A 339 -20.90 0.96 -18.76
CA THR A 339 -22.29 1.34 -18.56
C THR A 339 -23.19 0.12 -18.38
N ALA A 340 -23.00 -0.94 -19.19
CA ALA A 340 -23.79 -2.17 -19.07
C ALA A 340 -23.52 -2.91 -17.76
N PHE A 341 -22.26 -2.97 -17.33
CA PHE A 341 -21.88 -3.65 -16.08
C PHE A 341 -22.36 -2.90 -14.85
N PHE A 342 -22.07 -1.60 -14.75
CA PHE A 342 -22.49 -0.81 -13.58
C PHE A 342 -24.00 -0.55 -13.60
N GLY A 343 -24.61 -0.47 -14.77
CA GLY A 343 -26.06 -0.41 -14.96
C GLY A 343 -26.78 -1.75 -14.80
N THR A 344 -26.06 -2.85 -14.51
CA THR A 344 -26.68 -4.15 -14.26
C THR A 344 -27.58 -4.07 -13.04
N GLU A 345 -28.85 -4.38 -13.23
CA GLU A 345 -29.83 -4.55 -12.16
C GLU A 345 -29.44 -5.77 -11.31
N ILE A 346 -29.25 -5.54 -10.01
CA ILE A 346 -28.88 -6.59 -9.05
C ILE A 346 -30.02 -6.95 -8.10
N GLY A 347 -31.15 -6.26 -8.23
CA GLY A 347 -32.39 -6.57 -7.56
C GLY A 347 -33.24 -5.32 -7.33
N THR A 348 -34.03 -5.34 -6.25
CA THR A 348 -34.95 -4.26 -5.92
C THR A 348 -34.85 -3.90 -4.43
N SER A 349 -35.09 -2.64 -4.12
CA SER A 349 -35.31 -2.17 -2.76
C SER A 349 -36.78 -1.83 -2.58
N GLU A 350 -37.44 -2.45 -1.61
CA GLU A 350 -38.84 -2.13 -1.27
C GLU A 350 -38.96 -0.78 -0.54
N VAL A 351 -37.84 -0.30 -0.01
CA VAL A 351 -37.75 0.90 0.81
C VAL A 351 -36.59 1.78 0.37
N LYS A 352 -36.63 3.05 0.77
CA LYS A 352 -35.50 3.95 0.60
C LYS A 352 -34.49 3.72 1.72
N LEU A 353 -33.21 3.60 1.40
CA LEU A 353 -32.13 3.56 2.38
C LEU A 353 -31.47 4.92 2.51
N PHE A 354 -31.39 5.45 3.74
CA PHE A 354 -31.04 6.84 4.00
C PHE A 354 -29.61 7.00 4.52
N ALA A 355 -28.74 7.61 3.72
CA ALA A 355 -27.55 8.33 4.19
C ALA A 355 -27.90 9.77 4.59
N LYS A 356 -28.81 10.37 3.82
CA LYS A 356 -29.31 11.74 3.93
C LYS A 356 -30.82 11.78 3.92
N ASP A 357 -31.39 12.78 4.58
CA ASP A 357 -32.80 13.12 4.45
C ASP A 357 -33.10 13.79 3.09
N ASP A 358 -34.38 13.99 2.80
CA ASP A 358 -34.87 14.56 1.54
C ASP A 358 -34.42 16.02 1.32
N ASP A 359 -34.12 16.74 2.41
CA ASP A 359 -33.56 18.10 2.37
C ASP A 359 -32.03 18.14 2.19
N GLY A 360 -31.38 16.98 2.14
CA GLY A 360 -29.94 16.83 1.99
C GLY A 360 -29.16 16.74 3.32
N THR A 361 -29.83 16.80 4.47
CA THR A 361 -29.21 16.66 5.79
C THR A 361 -28.61 15.27 5.98
N TRP A 362 -27.37 15.18 6.49
CA TRP A 362 -26.64 13.92 6.68
C TRP A 362 -27.07 13.16 7.94
N LEU A 363 -28.10 12.32 7.84
CA LEU A 363 -28.60 11.51 8.95
C LEU A 363 -27.55 10.51 9.48
N VAL A 364 -26.89 9.77 8.59
CA VAL A 364 -25.96 8.67 8.94
C VAL A 364 -24.78 9.13 9.81
N ARG A 365 -24.50 10.44 9.86
CA ARG A 365 -23.36 11.04 10.56
C ARG A 365 -23.63 11.46 11.99
N HIS A 366 -24.85 11.29 12.47
CA HIS A 366 -25.22 11.63 13.85
C HIS A 366 -26.34 10.77 14.43
N GLN A 367 -26.93 9.87 13.66
CA GLN A 367 -27.93 8.92 14.13
C GLN A 367 -27.81 7.59 13.40
N GLU A 368 -28.44 6.55 13.94
CA GLU A 368 -28.69 5.31 13.21
C GLU A 368 -29.53 5.57 11.96
N THR A 369 -29.24 4.81 10.91
CA THR A 369 -30.07 4.77 9.71
C THR A 369 -30.15 3.35 9.17
N ASN A 370 -31.24 3.04 8.45
CA ASN A 370 -31.35 1.75 7.77
C ASN A 370 -30.21 1.47 6.78
N LEU A 371 -29.64 2.50 6.14
CA LEU A 371 -28.47 2.32 5.27
C LEU A 371 -27.19 2.03 6.06
N GLY A 372 -27.05 2.63 7.24
CA GLY A 372 -25.98 2.32 8.19
C GLY A 372 -26.04 0.87 8.64
N ASP A 373 -27.23 0.41 9.01
CA ASP A 373 -27.49 -0.99 9.38
C ASP A 373 -27.18 -1.95 8.24
N TYR A 374 -27.67 -1.64 7.03
CA TYR A 374 -27.40 -2.43 5.83
C TYR A 374 -25.90 -2.59 5.57
N ASN A 375 -25.10 -1.52 5.73
CA ASN A 375 -23.66 -1.57 5.56
C ASN A 375 -22.98 -2.46 6.62
N ALA A 376 -23.31 -2.23 7.89
CA ALA A 376 -22.71 -2.97 8.98
C ALA A 376 -23.11 -4.46 8.96
N ASP A 377 -24.35 -4.77 8.57
CA ASP A 377 -24.83 -6.14 8.37
C ASP A 377 -24.10 -6.85 7.24
N ALA A 378 -23.86 -6.16 6.13
CA ALA A 378 -23.09 -6.71 5.02
C ALA A 378 -21.66 -7.08 5.47
N TYR A 379 -21.01 -6.23 6.26
CA TYR A 379 -19.68 -6.50 6.80
C TYR A 379 -19.71 -7.69 7.77
N LEU A 380 -20.66 -7.73 8.69
CA LEU A 380 -20.79 -8.81 9.67
C LEU A 380 -21.07 -10.16 8.98
N TRP A 381 -22.01 -10.19 8.02
CA TRP A 381 -22.33 -11.37 7.23
C TRP A 381 -21.11 -11.89 6.46
N ARG A 382 -20.39 -10.99 5.77
CA ARG A 382 -19.31 -11.39 4.88
C ARG A 382 -18.08 -11.90 5.63
N THR A 383 -17.81 -11.34 6.81
CA THR A 383 -16.61 -11.62 7.59
C THR A 383 -16.81 -12.69 8.66
N GLY A 384 -18.05 -12.85 9.17
CA GLY A 384 -18.34 -13.72 10.31
C GLY A 384 -17.70 -13.23 11.62
N ALA A 385 -17.33 -11.95 11.71
CA ALA A 385 -16.83 -11.30 12.91
C ALA A 385 -17.90 -11.22 14.01
N ASP A 386 -17.51 -10.81 15.23
CA ASP A 386 -18.44 -10.67 16.34
C ASP A 386 -19.17 -9.31 16.28
N ILE A 387 -18.46 -8.29 15.82
CA ILE A 387 -18.92 -6.90 15.73
C ILE A 387 -18.50 -6.35 14.37
N ALA A 388 -19.34 -5.53 13.75
CA ALA A 388 -18.97 -4.73 12.59
C ALA A 388 -19.13 -3.23 12.89
N LEU A 389 -18.12 -2.45 12.51
CA LEU A 389 -18.08 -1.00 12.65
C LEU A 389 -17.95 -0.36 11.26
N MET A 390 -18.87 0.54 10.94
CA MET A 390 -18.87 1.30 9.69
C MET A 390 -18.85 2.80 9.99
N ASN A 391 -17.79 3.50 9.59
CA ASN A 391 -17.74 4.95 9.73
C ASN A 391 -18.69 5.63 8.75
N ALA A 392 -19.51 6.54 9.25
CA ALA A 392 -20.55 7.25 8.51
C ALA A 392 -20.01 8.08 7.34
N GLY A 393 -18.74 8.48 7.42
CA GLY A 393 -18.00 9.12 6.33
C GLY A 393 -17.98 8.24 5.09
N GLY A 394 -17.87 6.92 5.26
CA GLY A 394 -17.92 5.87 4.22
C GLY A 394 -19.18 5.89 3.36
N VAL A 395 -20.32 6.28 3.93
CA VAL A 395 -21.64 6.21 3.28
C VAL A 395 -21.96 7.55 2.59
N ARG A 396 -22.09 7.55 1.25
CA ARG A 396 -22.04 8.79 0.45
C ARG A 396 -23.36 9.21 -0.19
N THR A 397 -24.27 8.28 -0.42
CA THR A 397 -25.56 8.55 -1.07
C THR A 397 -26.65 7.61 -0.56
N ASN A 398 -27.89 7.96 -0.85
CA ASN A 398 -29.06 7.12 -0.58
C ASN A 398 -29.22 6.04 -1.65
N VAL A 399 -29.92 4.95 -1.30
CA VAL A 399 -30.47 3.99 -2.27
C VAL A 399 -31.97 4.21 -2.35
N ASN A 400 -32.49 4.45 -3.55
CA ASN A 400 -33.92 4.71 -3.74
C ASN A 400 -34.75 3.42 -3.78
N VAL A 401 -36.06 3.56 -3.56
CA VAL A 401 -37.03 2.47 -3.77
C VAL A 401 -37.07 2.06 -5.26
N GLY A 402 -37.27 0.77 -5.51
CA GLY A 402 -37.33 0.18 -6.85
C GLY A 402 -36.03 -0.51 -7.24
N THR A 403 -35.79 -0.59 -8.56
CA THR A 403 -34.61 -1.24 -9.12
C THR A 403 -33.32 -0.69 -8.53
N VAL A 404 -32.44 -1.60 -8.08
CA VAL A 404 -31.09 -1.29 -7.61
C VAL A 404 -30.09 -1.85 -8.61
N THR A 405 -29.16 -1.03 -9.04
CA THR A 405 -28.05 -1.39 -9.93
C THR A 405 -26.73 -1.53 -9.17
N LYS A 406 -25.71 -2.15 -9.77
CA LYS A 406 -24.36 -2.16 -9.20
C LYS A 406 -23.84 -0.74 -8.92
N LYS A 407 -24.11 0.20 -9.83
CA LYS A 407 -23.74 1.61 -9.68
C LYS A 407 -24.31 2.23 -8.42
N ASP A 408 -25.54 1.90 -8.05
CA ASP A 408 -26.19 2.46 -6.88
C ASP A 408 -25.43 2.09 -5.61
N LEU A 409 -25.08 0.81 -5.43
CA LEU A 409 -24.34 0.34 -4.25
C LEU A 409 -22.86 0.80 -4.24
N ILE A 410 -22.20 0.85 -5.40
CA ILE A 410 -20.85 1.41 -5.49
C ILE A 410 -20.86 2.91 -5.17
N SER A 411 -21.91 3.63 -5.55
CA SER A 411 -22.04 5.05 -5.21
C SER A 411 -22.27 5.28 -3.72
N VAL A 412 -22.75 4.27 -2.96
CA VAL A 412 -22.82 4.33 -1.49
C VAL A 412 -21.41 4.33 -0.90
N ASN A 413 -20.52 3.47 -1.38
CA ASN A 413 -19.14 3.31 -0.92
C ASN A 413 -18.13 3.51 -2.08
N PRO A 414 -17.98 4.74 -2.61
CA PRO A 414 -17.23 4.98 -3.85
C PRO A 414 -15.72 4.88 -3.69
N TRP A 415 -15.22 4.74 -2.46
CA TRP A 415 -13.80 4.62 -2.17
C TRP A 415 -13.30 3.18 -2.23
N MET A 416 -14.23 2.21 -2.28
CA MET A 416 -13.89 0.80 -2.40
C MET A 416 -12.86 0.36 -1.35
N ASN A 417 -13.05 0.81 -0.11
CA ASN A 417 -12.11 0.54 0.95
C ASN A 417 -12.03 -0.97 1.20
N GLN A 418 -10.82 -1.46 1.46
CA GLN A 418 -10.62 -2.84 1.86
C GLN A 418 -11.33 -3.14 3.18
N VAL A 419 -12.19 -4.16 3.17
CA VAL A 419 -12.81 -4.71 4.39
C VAL A 419 -11.82 -5.68 5.04
N GLY A 420 -11.75 -5.64 6.37
CA GLY A 420 -10.93 -6.58 7.13
C GLY A 420 -11.46 -6.81 8.53
N VAL A 421 -10.80 -7.72 9.23
CA VAL A 421 -11.13 -8.13 10.60
C VAL A 421 -9.89 -7.99 11.47
N ILE A 422 -10.04 -7.35 12.62
CA ILE A 422 -9.01 -7.23 13.65
C ILE A 422 -9.46 -7.88 14.96
N GLU A 423 -8.50 -8.13 15.85
CA GLU A 423 -8.75 -8.39 17.27
C GLU A 423 -8.68 -7.09 18.07
N ALA A 424 -9.79 -6.68 18.69
CA ALA A 424 -9.86 -5.50 19.53
C ALA A 424 -10.43 -5.85 20.90
N THR A 425 -9.90 -5.24 21.97
CA THR A 425 -10.50 -5.38 23.30
C THR A 425 -11.82 -4.62 23.38
N GLY A 426 -12.70 -5.01 24.30
CA GLY A 426 -13.91 -4.25 24.56
C GLY A 426 -13.63 -2.79 24.90
N GLN A 427 -12.52 -2.50 25.59
CA GLN A 427 -12.09 -1.13 25.88
C GLN A 427 -11.75 -0.33 24.61
N THR A 428 -11.04 -0.93 23.65
CA THR A 428 -10.74 -0.29 22.36
C THR A 428 -12.03 0.02 21.60
N ILE A 429 -13.02 -0.88 21.63
CA ILE A 429 -14.32 -0.69 20.97
C ILE A 429 -15.10 0.45 21.66
N LEU A 430 -15.14 0.46 23.00
CA LEU A 430 -15.74 1.54 23.79
C LEU A 430 -15.13 2.91 23.47
N ASP A 431 -13.81 2.97 23.28
CA ASP A 431 -13.09 4.19 22.92
C ASP A 431 -13.40 4.65 21.49
N ALA A 432 -13.52 3.71 20.55
CA ALA A 432 -13.92 4.01 19.18
C ALA A 432 -15.35 4.55 19.08
N LEU A 433 -16.30 3.95 19.80
CA LEU A 433 -17.68 4.44 19.86
C LEU A 433 -17.74 5.85 20.48
N GLU A 434 -16.99 6.09 21.55
CA GLU A 434 -16.90 7.42 22.19
C GLU A 434 -16.28 8.46 21.25
N HIS A 435 -15.20 8.09 20.55
CA HIS A 435 -14.58 8.94 19.52
C HIS A 435 -15.55 9.26 18.39
N GLY A 436 -16.29 8.26 17.89
CA GLY A 436 -17.28 8.46 16.84
C GLY A 436 -18.44 9.37 17.26
N ALA A 437 -18.86 9.33 18.52
CA ALA A 437 -19.96 10.14 19.05
C ALA A 437 -19.56 11.55 19.52
N ARG A 438 -18.27 11.91 19.50
CA ARG A 438 -17.73 13.11 20.17
C ARG A 438 -18.36 14.45 19.76
N PHE A 439 -18.80 14.59 18.51
CA PHE A 439 -19.41 15.83 17.99
C PHE A 439 -20.93 15.86 18.08
N TYR A 440 -21.58 14.79 18.54
CA TYR A 440 -23.03 14.71 18.62
C TYR A 440 -23.64 15.94 19.35
N PRO A 441 -24.71 16.55 18.83
CA PRO A 441 -25.53 16.13 17.67
C PRO A 441 -25.02 16.62 16.31
N ASN A 442 -23.85 17.25 16.23
CA ASN A 442 -23.30 17.71 14.96
C ASN A 442 -22.78 16.53 14.11
N ASN A 443 -22.78 16.72 12.80
CA ASN A 443 -22.28 15.73 11.84
C ASN A 443 -20.84 15.32 12.13
N ASN A 444 -20.59 14.02 12.19
CA ASN A 444 -19.24 13.45 12.24
C ASN A 444 -19.07 12.36 11.18
N GLY A 445 -18.00 12.43 10.38
CA GLY A 445 -17.63 11.34 9.47
C GLY A 445 -17.26 10.06 10.24
N GLY A 446 -16.61 10.21 11.40
CA GLY A 446 -16.23 9.09 12.26
C GLY A 446 -17.36 8.48 13.08
N TYR A 447 -18.61 8.94 12.94
CA TYR A 447 -19.75 8.33 13.63
C TYR A 447 -19.89 6.86 13.20
N LEU A 448 -20.05 5.94 14.14
CA LEU A 448 -20.02 4.51 13.84
C LEU A 448 -21.43 3.93 13.74
N GLN A 449 -21.81 3.49 12.54
CA GLN A 449 -22.91 2.55 12.33
C GLN A 449 -22.42 1.14 12.70
N VAL A 450 -23.31 0.29 13.22
CA VAL A 450 -22.89 -0.94 13.91
C VAL A 450 -23.75 -2.15 13.58
N ALA A 451 -23.15 -3.33 13.67
CA ALA A 451 -23.84 -4.62 13.72
C ALA A 451 -23.12 -5.52 14.74
N GLY A 452 -23.86 -6.46 15.35
CA GLY A 452 -23.34 -7.33 16.42
C GLY A 452 -23.30 -6.68 17.80
N LEU A 453 -23.50 -5.36 17.90
CA LEU A 453 -23.67 -4.63 19.16
C LEU A 453 -24.76 -3.56 19.07
N THR A 454 -25.19 -3.07 20.23
CA THR A 454 -26.02 -1.88 20.39
C THR A 454 -25.37 -0.90 21.37
N TYR A 455 -25.63 0.39 21.25
CA TYR A 455 -25.18 1.39 22.22
C TYR A 455 -26.14 2.58 22.36
N GLU A 456 -25.98 3.33 23.45
CA GLU A 456 -26.75 4.56 23.70
C GLU A 456 -25.84 5.79 23.65
N ILE A 457 -26.41 6.92 23.20
CA ILE A 457 -25.79 8.25 23.21
C ILE A 457 -26.55 9.14 24.18
N ASN A 458 -25.87 9.55 25.24
CA ASN A 458 -26.44 10.40 26.27
C ASN A 458 -26.30 11.90 25.92
N THR A 459 -27.43 12.56 25.70
CA THR A 459 -27.47 13.97 25.29
C THR A 459 -27.18 14.96 26.42
N LYS A 460 -27.24 14.54 27.69
CA LYS A 460 -26.88 15.39 28.84
C LYS A 460 -25.37 15.58 28.99
N VAL A 461 -24.56 14.70 28.39
CA VAL A 461 -23.11 14.90 28.27
C VAL A 461 -22.86 15.89 27.15
N THR A 462 -22.70 17.17 27.49
CA THR A 462 -22.56 18.26 26.50
C THR A 462 -21.11 18.51 26.10
N THR A 463 -20.14 17.98 26.85
CA THR A 463 -18.71 18.11 26.58
C THR A 463 -18.11 16.74 26.33
N SER A 464 -17.42 16.56 25.21
CA SER A 464 -16.73 15.30 24.90
C SER A 464 -15.60 15.02 25.91
N PRO A 465 -15.48 13.78 26.42
CA PRO A 465 -14.33 13.37 27.23
C PRO A 465 -13.12 12.97 26.36
N VAL A 466 -13.27 12.88 25.04
CA VAL A 466 -12.19 12.48 24.14
C VAL A 466 -11.08 13.52 24.13
N VAL A 467 -9.83 13.04 24.25
CA VAL A 467 -8.61 13.82 24.09
C VAL A 467 -7.98 13.44 22.76
N GLU A 468 -7.80 14.43 21.89
CA GLU A 468 -7.17 14.27 20.57
C GLU A 468 -5.80 14.96 20.54
N ASP A 469 -4.94 14.55 19.61
CA ASP A 469 -3.75 15.31 19.25
C ASP A 469 -4.11 16.55 18.40
N SER A 470 -3.10 17.33 18.01
CA SER A 470 -3.29 18.54 17.19
C SER A 470 -3.83 18.26 15.78
N LYS A 471 -3.87 16.98 15.36
CA LYS A 471 -4.35 16.53 14.05
C LYS A 471 -5.71 15.81 14.15
N GLY A 472 -6.32 15.74 15.34
CA GLY A 472 -7.62 15.09 15.55
C GLY A 472 -7.54 13.57 15.70
N SER A 473 -6.36 13.00 15.97
CA SER A 473 -6.22 11.57 16.27
C SER A 473 -6.51 11.30 17.74
N PHE A 474 -7.21 10.21 18.03
CA PHE A 474 -7.51 9.79 19.39
C PHE A 474 -6.22 9.55 20.21
N LEU A 475 -6.20 10.06 21.43
CA LEU A 475 -5.15 9.77 22.42
C LEU A 475 -5.70 8.99 23.61
N SER A 476 -6.83 9.44 24.16
CA SER A 476 -7.46 8.84 25.34
C SER A 476 -8.86 9.38 25.57
N VAL A 477 -9.56 8.82 26.57
CA VAL A 477 -10.76 9.39 27.18
C VAL A 477 -10.39 9.95 28.55
N ASP A 478 -10.68 11.23 28.80
CA ASP A 478 -10.48 11.90 30.08
C ASP A 478 -11.35 11.23 31.16
N PRO A 479 -10.74 10.54 32.15
CA PRO A 479 -11.49 9.77 33.14
C PRO A 479 -12.24 10.67 34.14
N THR A 480 -12.00 11.99 34.14
CA THR A 480 -12.70 12.94 35.02
C THR A 480 -14.01 13.44 34.43
N LYS A 481 -14.29 13.13 33.15
CA LYS A 481 -15.51 13.52 32.45
C LYS A 481 -16.38 12.30 32.18
N PRO A 482 -17.73 12.45 32.24
CA PRO A 482 -18.62 11.36 31.90
C PRO A 482 -18.49 10.99 30.41
N ARG A 483 -18.58 9.69 30.12
CA ARG A 483 -18.75 9.20 28.75
C ARG A 483 -20.13 9.53 28.21
N ARG A 484 -20.18 9.90 26.94
CA ARG A 484 -21.43 10.08 26.18
C ARG A 484 -22.02 8.74 25.78
N VAL A 485 -21.16 7.80 25.36
CA VAL A 485 -21.57 6.45 25.01
C VAL A 485 -21.77 5.62 26.28
N GLN A 486 -22.93 4.98 26.38
CA GLN A 486 -23.30 4.12 27.50
C GLN A 486 -24.10 2.90 27.01
N ASN A 487 -24.34 1.93 27.90
CA ASN A 487 -25.15 0.74 27.63
C ASN A 487 -24.76 0.02 26.33
N VAL A 488 -23.46 -0.21 26.17
CA VAL A 488 -22.91 -0.95 25.03
C VAL A 488 -23.12 -2.45 25.28
N LEU A 489 -23.97 -3.06 24.48
CA LEU A 489 -24.33 -4.48 24.59
C LEU A 489 -23.86 -5.23 23.35
N VAL A 490 -23.16 -6.34 23.53
CA VAL A 490 -22.78 -7.28 22.48
C VAL A 490 -23.65 -8.52 22.64
N CYS A 491 -24.48 -8.82 21.64
CA CYS A 491 -25.48 -9.89 21.71
C CYS A 491 -26.39 -9.81 22.96
N GLY A 492 -26.77 -8.60 23.39
CA GLY A 492 -27.64 -8.36 24.54
C GLY A 492 -26.94 -8.30 25.90
N GLU A 493 -25.66 -8.70 25.97
CA GLU A 493 -24.87 -8.67 27.20
C GLU A 493 -23.95 -7.45 27.25
N PRO A 494 -23.72 -6.83 28.44
CA PRO A 494 -22.75 -5.74 28.57
C PRO A 494 -21.38 -6.11 28.00
N ILE A 495 -20.79 -5.20 27.23
CA ILE A 495 -19.44 -5.40 26.70
C ILE A 495 -18.44 -5.53 27.86
N ASP A 496 -17.59 -6.56 27.81
CA ASP A 496 -16.49 -6.73 28.76
C ASP A 496 -15.26 -5.96 28.23
N PRO A 497 -14.79 -4.90 28.93
CA PRO A 497 -13.65 -4.12 28.47
C PRO A 497 -12.36 -4.93 28.25
N ASN A 498 -12.21 -6.05 28.95
CA ASN A 498 -11.00 -6.88 28.90
C ASN A 498 -11.12 -8.04 27.90
N ARG A 499 -12.33 -8.36 27.44
CA ARG A 499 -12.53 -9.42 26.44
C ARG A 499 -12.07 -8.91 25.06
N THR A 500 -11.43 -9.79 24.30
CA THR A 500 -11.11 -9.56 22.89
C THR A 500 -12.28 -10.01 22.02
N TYR A 501 -12.60 -9.20 21.02
CA TYR A 501 -13.63 -9.44 20.02
C TYR A 501 -13.01 -9.36 18.62
N ARG A 502 -13.57 -10.14 17.69
CA ARG A 502 -13.29 -10.00 16.27
C ARG A 502 -14.13 -8.86 15.73
N VAL A 503 -13.48 -7.82 15.22
CA VAL A 503 -14.13 -6.59 14.76
C VAL A 503 -13.90 -6.43 13.27
N ALA A 504 -14.99 -6.43 12.50
CA ALA A 504 -15.00 -6.12 11.09
C ALA A 504 -15.18 -4.62 10.83
N GLY A 505 -14.59 -4.13 9.75
CA GLY A 505 -14.67 -2.75 9.32
C GLY A 505 -13.73 -2.50 8.15
N THR A 506 -13.64 -1.26 7.69
CA THR A 506 -12.68 -0.89 6.66
C THR A 506 -11.29 -0.67 7.27
N PHE A 507 -10.22 -1.05 6.57
CA PHE A 507 -8.86 -0.75 7.03
C PHE A 507 -8.57 0.76 7.11
N TYR A 508 -9.35 1.59 6.41
CA TYR A 508 -9.38 3.04 6.61
C TYR A 508 -9.48 3.39 8.11
N ILE A 509 -10.46 2.86 8.85
CA ILE A 509 -10.57 3.10 10.30
C ILE A 509 -9.77 2.11 11.15
N LEU A 510 -9.64 0.85 10.72
CA LEU A 510 -9.07 -0.20 11.56
C LEU A 510 -7.54 -0.23 11.58
N GLN A 511 -6.86 0.27 10.54
CA GLN A 511 -5.39 0.19 10.41
C GLN A 511 -4.78 1.56 10.10
N TYR A 512 -5.46 2.39 9.31
CA TYR A 512 -4.94 3.67 8.83
C TYR A 512 -5.36 4.88 9.69
N SER A 513 -6.01 4.63 10.82
CA SER A 513 -6.44 5.68 11.78
C SER A 513 -7.37 6.74 11.15
N GLY A 514 -8.10 6.37 10.09
CA GLY A 514 -9.11 7.21 9.44
C GLY A 514 -10.13 7.74 10.44
N ASP A 515 -10.65 8.95 10.17
CA ASP A 515 -11.48 9.72 11.11
C ASP A 515 -10.87 9.93 12.53
N GLY A 516 -9.56 9.72 12.67
CA GLY A 516 -8.82 9.81 13.93
C GLY A 516 -8.90 8.55 14.80
N MET A 517 -9.34 7.41 14.25
CA MET A 517 -9.53 6.13 14.96
C MET A 517 -8.19 5.39 15.25
N SER A 518 -7.23 6.10 15.84
CA SER A 518 -5.89 5.58 16.14
C SER A 518 -5.85 4.49 17.21
N MET A 519 -6.92 4.30 18.00
CA MET A 519 -7.01 3.24 19.00
C MET A 519 -6.91 1.82 18.40
N PHE A 520 -7.23 1.65 17.11
CA PHE A 520 -7.13 0.37 16.41
C PHE A 520 -5.76 0.11 15.77
N LYS A 521 -4.88 1.12 15.68
CA LYS A 521 -3.64 1.07 14.88
C LYS A 521 -2.74 -0.15 15.17
N ASN A 522 -2.74 -0.64 16.41
CA ASN A 522 -1.90 -1.77 16.84
C ASN A 522 -2.70 -3.05 17.11
N CYS A 523 -3.99 -3.08 16.77
CA CYS A 523 -4.81 -4.28 16.89
C CYS A 523 -4.34 -5.33 15.87
N PRO A 524 -4.16 -6.60 16.28
CA PRO A 524 -3.80 -7.68 15.37
C PRO A 524 -4.84 -7.83 14.25
N VAL A 525 -4.36 -7.93 13.00
CA VAL A 525 -5.22 -8.23 11.84
C VAL A 525 -5.42 -9.74 11.76
N ILE A 526 -6.67 -10.19 11.71
CA ILE A 526 -7.04 -11.59 11.51
C ILE A 526 -7.09 -11.91 10.01
N SER A 527 -7.71 -11.03 9.23
CA SER A 527 -7.81 -11.18 7.77
C SER A 527 -8.11 -9.84 7.10
N GLY A 528 -7.56 -9.63 5.91
CA GLY A 528 -7.91 -8.55 4.99
C GLY A 528 -8.28 -9.06 3.58
N ASP A 529 -8.38 -10.37 3.38
CA ASP A 529 -8.70 -10.97 2.08
C ASP A 529 -10.22 -11.03 1.87
N TYR A 530 -10.86 -9.87 2.00
CA TYR A 530 -12.27 -9.67 1.67
C TYR A 530 -12.38 -8.71 0.48
N PRO A 531 -13.49 -8.78 -0.27
CA PRO A 531 -13.80 -7.77 -1.28
C PRO A 531 -13.83 -6.36 -0.69
N SER A 532 -13.78 -5.36 -1.57
CA SER A 532 -13.99 -3.97 -1.17
C SER A 532 -15.36 -3.78 -0.51
N ASP A 533 -15.52 -2.73 0.30
CA ASP A 533 -16.77 -2.44 0.98
C ASP A 533 -17.97 -2.33 0.03
N ALA A 534 -17.81 -1.70 -1.14
CA ALA A 534 -18.83 -1.66 -2.18
C ALA A 534 -19.21 -3.04 -2.73
N GLU A 535 -18.23 -3.91 -2.97
CA GLU A 535 -18.49 -5.29 -3.42
C GLU A 535 -19.20 -6.10 -2.35
N VAL A 536 -18.82 -5.94 -1.08
CA VAL A 536 -19.50 -6.59 0.05
C VAL A 536 -20.98 -6.19 0.11
N LEU A 537 -21.33 -4.93 -0.20
CA LEU A 537 -22.73 -4.52 -0.31
C LEU A 537 -23.47 -5.23 -1.45
N ILE A 538 -22.82 -5.38 -2.62
CA ILE A 538 -23.40 -6.06 -3.78
C ILE A 538 -23.58 -7.55 -3.48
N GLU A 539 -22.58 -8.20 -2.90
CA GLU A 539 -22.65 -9.61 -2.50
C GLU A 539 -23.73 -9.83 -1.45
N TYR A 540 -23.86 -8.95 -0.46
CA TYR A 540 -24.90 -9.06 0.55
C TYR A 540 -26.30 -8.98 -0.06
N MET A 541 -26.54 -8.01 -0.95
CA MET A 541 -27.81 -7.92 -1.69
C MET A 541 -28.11 -9.17 -2.50
N THR A 542 -27.14 -9.62 -3.30
CA THR A 542 -27.36 -10.67 -4.30
C THR A 542 -27.33 -12.08 -3.71
N GLN A 543 -26.51 -12.33 -2.69
CA GLN A 543 -26.26 -13.66 -2.13
C GLN A 543 -26.98 -13.90 -0.80
N LYS A 544 -27.08 -12.90 0.08
CA LYS A 544 -27.76 -13.06 1.38
C LYS A 544 -29.23 -12.65 1.32
N LEU A 545 -29.53 -11.53 0.67
CA LEU A 545 -30.90 -11.01 0.57
C LEU A 545 -31.66 -11.49 -0.66
N ASN A 546 -31.05 -12.33 -1.50
CA ASN A 546 -31.65 -12.86 -2.74
C ASN A 546 -32.22 -11.75 -3.66
N GLY A 547 -31.54 -10.61 -3.72
CA GLY A 547 -31.89 -9.48 -4.57
C GLY A 547 -33.02 -8.57 -4.05
N VAL A 548 -33.49 -8.73 -2.81
CA VAL A 548 -34.56 -7.89 -2.25
C VAL A 548 -34.12 -7.26 -0.93
N ILE A 549 -33.96 -5.93 -0.92
CA ILE A 549 -33.85 -5.16 0.33
C ILE A 549 -35.28 -4.91 0.83
N SER A 550 -35.71 -5.73 1.79
CA SER A 550 -37.11 -5.76 2.23
C SER A 550 -37.48 -4.65 3.19
N ALA A 551 -38.76 -4.26 3.18
CA ALA A 551 -39.32 -3.33 4.16
C ALA A 551 -39.31 -3.91 5.58
N GLU A 552 -39.37 -5.23 5.70
CA GLU A 552 -39.29 -5.92 6.99
C GLU A 552 -37.92 -5.73 7.65
N ALA A 553 -36.83 -5.88 6.89
CA ALA A 553 -35.48 -5.78 7.44
C ALA A 553 -34.98 -4.34 7.57
N TYR A 554 -35.34 -3.45 6.63
CA TYR A 554 -34.76 -2.10 6.53
C TYR A 554 -35.78 -0.97 6.38
N GLY A 555 -37.07 -1.21 6.68
CA GLY A 555 -38.12 -0.23 6.45
C GLY A 555 -38.15 0.95 7.43
N ASN A 556 -37.48 0.83 8.58
CA ASN A 556 -37.37 1.95 9.51
C ASN A 556 -36.22 2.88 9.10
N LYS A 557 -36.52 4.12 8.70
CA LYS A 557 -35.50 5.10 8.30
C LYS A 557 -34.43 5.33 9.37
N ASP A 558 -34.82 5.23 10.64
CA ASP A 558 -33.98 5.46 11.82
C ASP A 558 -33.26 4.18 12.28
N GLY A 559 -33.29 3.10 11.48
CA GLY A 559 -32.62 1.83 11.75
C GLY A 559 -33.37 0.88 12.69
N ASN A 560 -32.71 -0.20 13.08
CA ASN A 560 -33.27 -1.30 13.86
C ASN A 560 -33.09 -1.13 15.39
N GLY A 561 -32.73 0.08 15.83
CA GLY A 561 -32.62 0.45 17.24
C GLY A 561 -31.30 0.01 17.87
N ARG A 562 -30.25 -0.14 17.07
CA ARG A 562 -28.88 -0.43 17.50
C ARG A 562 -28.20 0.78 18.14
N ILE A 563 -28.62 2.00 17.79
CA ILE A 563 -28.08 3.23 18.37
C ILE A 563 -29.23 4.10 18.89
N LYS A 564 -29.31 4.23 20.21
CA LYS A 564 -30.41 4.96 20.85
C LYS A 564 -29.91 6.28 21.44
N VAL A 565 -30.62 7.36 21.15
CA VAL A 565 -30.37 8.66 21.77
C VAL A 565 -31.22 8.76 23.04
N VAL A 566 -30.60 9.07 24.17
CA VAL A 566 -31.26 9.15 25.48
C VAL A 566 -30.95 10.46 26.19
N ASP A 567 -31.82 10.87 27.11
CA ASP A 567 -31.71 12.11 27.89
C ASP A 567 -31.47 11.85 29.38
N GLU A 568 -31.09 10.64 29.78
CA GLU A 568 -30.76 10.30 31.17
C GLU A 568 -29.56 9.37 31.29
N ASN A 569 -28.81 9.52 32.39
CA ASN A 569 -27.75 8.60 32.77
C ASN A 569 -28.41 7.31 33.25
N ARG A 570 -28.48 6.31 32.39
CA ARG A 570 -28.83 4.95 32.78
C ARG A 570 -27.54 4.18 32.95
N PHE A 571 -26.87 4.37 34.08
CA PHE A 571 -25.89 3.39 34.49
C PHE A 571 -26.71 2.17 34.94
N VAL A 572 -26.75 1.13 34.12
CA VAL A 572 -27.07 -0.19 34.66
C VAL A 572 -25.90 -0.50 35.59
N GLU A 573 -26.10 -0.32 36.89
CA GLU A 573 -25.26 -0.97 37.89
C GLU A 573 -25.40 -2.46 37.58
N VAL A 574 -24.43 -3.01 36.87
CA VAL A 574 -24.28 -4.46 36.82
C VAL A 574 -23.82 -4.80 38.23
N GLU A 575 -24.78 -5.05 39.12
CA GLU A 575 -24.51 -5.74 40.37
C GLU A 575 -23.80 -7.01 39.93
N ARG A 576 -22.50 -7.07 40.18
CA ARG A 576 -21.70 -8.25 39.87
C ARG A 576 -22.23 -9.33 40.81
N VAL A 577 -23.26 -10.04 40.38
CA VAL A 577 -23.60 -11.32 40.96
C VAL A 577 -22.42 -12.20 40.61
N GLU A 578 -21.47 -12.31 41.54
CA GLU A 578 -20.47 -13.35 41.52
C GLU A 578 -21.20 -14.64 41.14
N PRO A 579 -20.85 -15.31 40.03
CA PRO A 579 -21.58 -16.47 39.59
C PRO A 579 -21.51 -17.48 40.72
N THR A 580 -22.65 -17.75 41.36
CA THR A 580 -22.80 -18.89 42.25
C THR A 580 -22.75 -20.13 41.36
N HIS A 581 -21.53 -20.54 41.06
CA HIS A 581 -21.21 -21.76 40.34
C HIS A 581 -21.88 -22.93 41.05
N SER A 582 -23.00 -23.39 40.50
CA SER A 582 -23.62 -24.64 40.89
C SER A 582 -24.46 -25.27 39.77
N ALA A 583 -23.99 -25.23 38.53
CA ALA A 583 -24.31 -26.26 37.52
C ALA A 583 -23.36 -26.15 36.31
N PRO A 584 -22.64 -27.21 35.90
CA PRO A 584 -21.81 -27.22 34.70
C PRO A 584 -22.61 -27.69 33.46
N GLY A 585 -22.58 -26.95 32.33
CA GLY A 585 -22.91 -27.53 31.01
C GLY A 585 -23.65 -26.75 29.90
N TYR A 586 -23.49 -25.43 29.69
CA TYR A 586 -24.16 -24.75 28.56
C TYR A 586 -23.29 -23.71 27.82
N ILE A 587 -23.35 -23.71 26.47
CA ILE A 587 -23.72 -22.59 25.56
C ILE A 587 -23.48 -22.99 24.07
N LYS A 588 -24.48 -22.71 23.20
CA LYS A 588 -24.32 -22.37 21.77
C LYS A 588 -25.28 -21.21 21.46
N TYR A 589 -24.85 -20.20 20.69
CA TYR A 589 -25.75 -19.36 19.90
C TYR A 589 -25.18 -19.04 18.51
N VAL A 590 -26.09 -18.98 17.53
CA VAL A 590 -25.95 -18.35 16.21
C VAL A 590 -27.04 -17.27 16.14
N CYS A 591 -26.69 -16.08 15.66
CA CYS A 591 -27.63 -15.01 15.35
C CYS A 591 -27.92 -15.04 13.84
N GLU A 592 -29.17 -15.31 13.44
CA GLU A 592 -29.65 -15.02 12.09
C GLU A 592 -30.86 -14.08 12.18
N ILE A 593 -30.57 -12.78 12.08
CA ILE A 593 -31.39 -11.72 11.46
C ILE A 593 -32.81 -11.43 12.00
N ASP A 594 -33.43 -12.23 12.89
CA ASP A 594 -34.79 -11.91 13.40
C ASP A 594 -35.02 -12.05 14.92
N GLY A 595 -33.99 -12.42 15.69
CA GLY A 595 -34.08 -12.44 17.16
C GLY A 595 -34.91 -13.58 17.76
N THR A 596 -35.14 -14.69 17.04
CA THR A 596 -35.84 -15.86 17.61
C THR A 596 -34.88 -16.93 18.15
N GLU A 597 -35.01 -17.31 19.43
CA GLU A 597 -34.14 -18.29 20.12
C GLU A 597 -34.60 -19.75 19.95
N LYS A 598 -33.65 -20.68 19.74
CA LYS A 598 -33.81 -22.13 19.99
C LYS A 598 -32.58 -22.72 20.68
N TYR A 599 -32.83 -23.59 21.66
CA TYR A 599 -31.83 -24.20 22.54
C TYR A 599 -31.62 -25.69 22.20
N GLU A 600 -30.36 -26.16 22.22
CA GLU A 600 -30.02 -27.59 22.28
C GLU A 600 -28.81 -27.81 23.21
N GLU A 601 -28.88 -28.84 24.05
CA GLU A 601 -27.95 -29.14 25.14
C GLU A 601 -26.86 -30.12 24.67
N LEU A 602 -25.57 -29.84 24.93
CA LEU A 602 -24.49 -30.81 24.72
C LEU A 602 -23.83 -31.20 26.05
N PRO A 603 -23.54 -32.48 26.27
CA PRO A 603 -23.01 -32.97 27.53
C PRO A 603 -21.55 -32.53 27.76
N LYS A 604 -21.21 -32.21 29.00
CA LYS A 604 -19.83 -31.99 29.46
C LYS A 604 -18.97 -33.21 29.15
N LEU A 605 -17.87 -33.02 28.42
CA LEU A 605 -16.86 -34.06 28.20
C LEU A 605 -15.80 -33.99 29.30
N GLU A 606 -15.41 -35.15 29.84
CA GLU A 606 -14.26 -35.25 30.75
C GLU A 606 -12.97 -35.33 29.93
N TYR A 607 -12.16 -34.28 30.03
CA TYR A 607 -10.84 -34.24 29.41
C TYR A 607 -9.78 -34.87 30.32
N ALA A 608 -8.88 -35.64 29.71
CA ALA A 608 -7.77 -36.32 30.35
C ALA A 608 -6.54 -36.24 29.45
N PHE A 609 -5.37 -36.05 30.04
CA PHE A 609 -4.13 -36.27 29.32
C PHE A 609 -3.96 -37.77 29.10
N LEU A 610 -3.74 -38.13 27.85
CA LEU A 610 -3.43 -39.48 27.41
C LEU A 610 -1.92 -39.74 27.47
N GLU A 611 -1.10 -38.72 27.24
CA GLU A 611 0.37 -38.80 27.25
C GLU A 611 0.98 -37.46 27.75
N GLY A 612 2.17 -37.52 28.35
CA GLY A 612 2.95 -36.34 28.73
C GLY A 612 2.74 -35.82 30.16
N GLU A 613 1.77 -36.37 30.91
CA GLU A 613 1.61 -36.04 32.33
C GLU A 613 2.91 -36.30 33.11
N ASN A 614 3.26 -35.36 33.99
CA ASN A 614 4.46 -35.42 34.82
C ASN A 614 5.77 -35.56 34.03
N GLY A 615 5.76 -35.13 32.75
CA GLY A 615 6.94 -35.14 31.89
C GLY A 615 8.08 -34.30 32.47
N GLU A 616 9.31 -34.68 32.13
CA GLU A 616 10.52 -33.97 32.55
C GLU A 616 11.26 -33.46 31.32
N TRP A 617 11.58 -32.16 31.30
CA TRP A 617 12.43 -31.56 30.28
C TRP A 617 13.79 -31.22 30.89
N ALA A 618 14.86 -31.87 30.39
CA ALA A 618 16.20 -31.85 30.98
C ALA A 618 17.16 -30.81 30.36
N GLY A 619 16.63 -29.72 29.79
CA GLY A 619 17.45 -28.66 29.20
C GLY A 619 18.07 -29.03 27.84
N THR A 620 17.40 -29.86 27.06
CA THR A 620 17.81 -30.24 25.69
C THR A 620 17.18 -29.30 24.65
N ASN A 621 17.44 -29.50 23.35
CA ASN A 621 16.71 -28.80 22.27
C ASN A 621 15.40 -29.52 21.88
N ASP A 622 14.95 -30.48 22.68
CA ASP A 622 13.73 -31.25 22.41
C ASP A 622 12.49 -30.49 22.89
N VAL A 623 11.34 -30.77 22.27
CA VAL A 623 10.04 -30.29 22.72
C VAL A 623 9.50 -31.18 23.86
N LEU A 624 8.67 -30.60 24.73
CA LEU A 624 7.86 -31.38 25.66
C LEU A 624 6.46 -31.57 25.07
N LYS A 625 6.02 -32.83 24.93
CA LYS A 625 4.79 -33.20 24.24
C LYS A 625 3.73 -33.68 25.22
N PHE A 626 2.50 -33.23 25.00
CA PHE A 626 1.31 -33.66 25.74
C PHE A 626 0.23 -34.06 24.77
N ARG A 627 -0.45 -35.16 25.03
CA ARG A 627 -1.60 -35.61 24.25
C ARG A 627 -2.83 -35.62 25.14
N ILE A 628 -3.93 -35.03 24.67
CA ILE A 628 -5.19 -34.94 25.42
C ILE A 628 -6.29 -35.60 24.58
N ASN A 629 -7.28 -36.18 25.25
CA ASN A 629 -8.45 -36.80 24.61
C ASN A 629 -9.45 -35.79 24.00
N GLY A 630 -9.15 -34.49 24.02
CA GLY A 630 -9.96 -33.44 23.42
C GLY A 630 -9.61 -33.16 21.96
N ASP A 631 -10.60 -32.71 21.18
CA ASP A 631 -10.42 -32.32 19.78
C ASP A 631 -9.73 -30.95 19.69
N GLU A 632 -8.78 -30.82 18.76
CA GLU A 632 -8.09 -29.56 18.49
C GLU A 632 -9.07 -28.43 18.14
N THR A 633 -10.18 -28.71 17.46
CA THR A 633 -11.15 -27.67 17.06
C THR A 633 -11.83 -27.01 18.24
N ASP A 634 -11.87 -27.71 19.38
CA ASP A 634 -12.46 -27.23 20.62
C ASP A 634 -11.43 -26.48 21.49
N LEU A 635 -10.13 -26.54 21.16
CA LEU A 635 -9.05 -25.98 21.96
C LEU A 635 -9.10 -24.44 21.94
N GLN A 636 -9.25 -23.84 23.12
CA GLN A 636 -9.31 -22.39 23.30
C GLN A 636 -7.94 -21.83 23.71
N ASN A 637 -7.36 -22.38 24.78
CA ASN A 637 -6.16 -21.83 25.40
C ASN A 637 -5.24 -22.92 25.96
N VAL A 638 -3.93 -22.62 26.00
CA VAL A 638 -2.94 -23.38 26.77
C VAL A 638 -2.26 -22.41 27.73
N LEU A 639 -2.22 -22.79 29.01
CA LEU A 639 -1.59 -22.01 30.05
C LEU A 639 -0.49 -22.81 30.74
N VAL A 640 0.59 -22.14 31.15
CA VAL A 640 1.60 -22.69 32.06
C VAL A 640 1.71 -21.77 33.27
N ASP A 641 1.55 -22.34 34.46
CA ASP A 641 1.47 -21.63 35.75
C ASP A 641 0.42 -20.49 35.75
N GLY A 642 -0.69 -20.70 35.04
CA GLY A 642 -1.76 -19.72 34.90
C GLY A 642 -1.46 -18.59 33.90
N ILE A 643 -0.33 -18.63 33.19
CA ILE A 643 0.03 -17.65 32.16
C ILE A 643 -0.36 -18.20 30.79
N LEU A 644 -1.13 -17.43 30.02
CA LEU A 644 -1.54 -17.78 28.65
C LEU A 644 -0.34 -17.84 27.70
N LEU A 645 -0.28 -18.89 26.89
CA LEU A 645 0.76 -19.06 25.88
C LEU A 645 0.29 -18.60 24.50
N ASN A 646 1.21 -18.05 23.72
CA ASN A 646 0.99 -17.70 22.32
C ASN A 646 1.17 -18.93 21.41
N ARG A 647 0.13 -19.28 20.65
CA ARG A 647 0.16 -20.37 19.67
C ARG A 647 1.10 -20.00 18.51
N GLY A 648 1.91 -20.94 18.06
CA GLY A 648 2.90 -20.75 16.98
C GLY A 648 4.28 -20.29 17.45
N THR A 649 4.38 -19.56 18.57
CA THR A 649 5.69 -19.12 19.13
C THR A 649 6.09 -19.87 20.39
N GLN A 650 5.15 -20.11 21.31
CA GLN A 650 5.41 -20.78 22.60
C GLN A 650 4.95 -22.24 22.62
N TYR A 651 3.95 -22.60 21.82
CA TYR A 651 3.52 -23.98 21.62
C TYR A 651 2.92 -24.18 20.22
N THR A 652 2.94 -25.42 19.73
CA THR A 652 2.26 -25.85 18.51
C THR A 652 1.22 -26.93 18.80
N VAL A 653 0.27 -27.09 17.88
CA VAL A 653 -0.80 -28.11 17.93
C VAL A 653 -0.81 -28.87 16.61
N ARG A 654 -1.07 -30.18 16.64
CA ARG A 654 -1.16 -31.03 15.43
C ARG A 654 -2.54 -31.69 15.31
N HIS A 655 -3.01 -31.84 14.06
CA HIS A 655 -4.29 -32.47 13.70
C HIS A 655 -4.46 -33.90 14.26
N GLY A 656 -5.60 -34.13 14.92
CA GLY A 656 -6.00 -35.39 15.55
C GLY A 656 -6.45 -35.17 17.00
N SER A 657 -6.19 -36.12 17.90
CA SER A 657 -6.21 -35.82 19.35
C SER A 657 -5.34 -34.59 19.62
N THR A 658 -5.75 -33.67 20.49
CA THR A 658 -4.95 -32.46 20.77
C THR A 658 -3.57 -32.86 21.26
N ILE A 659 -2.54 -32.60 20.45
CA ILE A 659 -1.13 -32.77 20.80
C ILE A 659 -0.52 -31.39 20.94
N ILE A 660 -0.10 -31.04 22.15
CA ILE A 660 0.58 -29.78 22.46
C ILE A 660 2.08 -30.04 22.55
N GLU A 661 2.88 -29.32 21.75
CA GLU A 661 4.34 -29.35 21.83
C GLU A 661 4.83 -27.98 22.34
N LEU A 662 5.33 -27.91 23.58
CA LEU A 662 5.96 -26.69 24.10
C LEU A 662 7.31 -26.48 23.40
N THR A 663 7.54 -25.29 22.86
CA THR A 663 8.76 -25.01 22.07
C THR A 663 10.00 -25.00 22.96
N PRO A 664 11.18 -25.41 22.45
CA PRO A 664 12.41 -25.41 23.25
C PRO A 664 12.80 -23.99 23.70
N SER A 665 12.57 -22.99 22.85
CA SER A 665 12.80 -21.57 23.17
C SER A 665 11.95 -21.12 24.35
N TYR A 666 10.68 -21.55 24.41
CA TYR A 666 9.82 -21.25 25.55
C TYR A 666 10.23 -22.04 26.81
N LEU A 667 10.51 -23.33 26.70
CA LEU A 667 10.93 -24.17 27.84
C LEU A 667 12.24 -23.67 28.49
N GLN A 668 13.15 -23.07 27.71
CA GLN A 668 14.35 -22.41 28.22
C GLN A 668 14.07 -21.16 29.09
N THR A 669 12.91 -20.52 28.92
CA THR A 669 12.50 -19.35 29.72
C THR A 669 11.97 -19.72 31.11
N LEU A 670 11.54 -20.97 31.30
CA LEU A 670 10.98 -21.44 32.57
C LEU A 670 12.08 -21.65 33.64
N SER A 671 11.70 -21.43 34.90
CA SER A 671 12.56 -21.70 36.05
C SER A 671 12.78 -23.20 36.25
N VAL A 672 13.85 -23.60 36.94
CA VAL A 672 14.04 -25.00 37.31
C VAL A 672 13.04 -25.35 38.41
N GLY A 673 12.19 -26.35 38.19
CA GLY A 673 11.13 -26.71 39.13
C GLY A 673 9.95 -27.41 38.48
N SER A 674 8.87 -27.56 39.26
CA SER A 674 7.59 -28.09 38.78
C SER A 674 6.72 -26.95 38.27
N HIS A 675 6.07 -27.17 37.12
CA HIS A 675 5.15 -26.24 36.47
C HIS A 675 3.80 -26.95 36.25
N THR A 676 2.71 -26.17 36.22
CA THR A 676 1.36 -26.69 35.93
C THR A 676 0.93 -26.25 34.55
N MET A 677 0.62 -27.20 33.67
CA MET A 677 0.00 -26.91 32.39
C MET A 677 -1.52 -27.10 32.48
N THR A 678 -2.28 -26.13 32.00
CA THR A 678 -3.74 -26.20 31.89
C THR A 678 -4.13 -26.05 30.42
N VAL A 679 -4.92 -26.99 29.92
CA VAL A 679 -5.46 -27.00 28.57
C VAL A 679 -6.95 -26.74 28.64
N VAL A 680 -7.41 -25.69 27.97
CA VAL A 680 -8.80 -25.22 28.02
C VAL A 680 -9.46 -25.46 26.68
N TYR A 681 -10.59 -26.15 26.70
CA TYR A 681 -11.46 -26.41 25.56
C TYR A 681 -12.78 -25.66 25.71
N ILE A 682 -13.58 -25.65 24.64
CA ILE A 682 -14.88 -24.98 24.58
C ILE A 682 -15.87 -25.47 25.66
N ASN A 683 -15.78 -26.74 26.10
CA ASN A 683 -16.73 -27.36 27.04
C ASN A 683 -16.08 -27.92 28.33
N GLY A 684 -14.81 -27.57 28.61
CA GLY A 684 -14.09 -28.05 29.79
C GLY A 684 -12.60 -27.71 29.80
N SER A 685 -11.88 -28.11 30.84
CA SER A 685 -10.41 -27.98 30.89
C SER A 685 -9.80 -29.16 31.65
N VAL A 686 -8.51 -29.37 31.46
CA VAL A 686 -7.72 -30.37 32.17
C VAL A 686 -6.34 -29.80 32.50
N SER A 687 -5.80 -30.16 33.67
CA SER A 687 -4.48 -29.70 34.13
C SER A 687 -3.58 -30.88 34.50
N THR A 688 -2.28 -30.74 34.22
CA THR A 688 -1.23 -31.67 34.66
C THR A 688 0.00 -30.88 35.11
N THR A 689 0.89 -31.51 35.88
CA THR A 689 2.22 -30.97 36.16
C THR A 689 3.27 -31.51 35.18
N PHE A 690 4.37 -30.77 35.02
CA PHE A 690 5.62 -31.20 34.39
C PHE A 690 6.82 -30.55 35.09
N SER A 691 8.03 -31.07 34.91
CA SER A 691 9.24 -30.55 35.56
C SER A 691 10.30 -30.09 34.57
N VAL A 692 10.94 -28.96 34.87
CA VAL A 692 12.11 -28.45 34.16
C VAL A 692 13.35 -28.72 35.01
N ARG A 693 14.31 -29.47 34.45
CA ARG A 693 15.66 -29.68 35.01
C ARG A 693 16.71 -29.18 34.03
N ARG A 694 17.88 -28.75 34.53
CA ARG A 694 19.03 -28.41 33.70
C ARG A 694 20.13 -29.45 33.94
N ALA A 695 20.73 -29.97 32.87
CA ALA A 695 21.81 -30.94 32.98
C ALA A 695 23.00 -30.36 33.75
N VAL A 696 23.45 -31.07 34.79
CA VAL A 696 24.75 -30.83 35.41
C VAL A 696 25.81 -31.44 34.48
N VAL A 697 26.61 -30.59 33.83
CA VAL A 697 27.76 -31.05 33.04
C VAL A 697 28.81 -31.61 34.00
N GLY A 698 28.86 -32.95 34.11
CA GLY A 698 29.89 -33.66 34.87
C GLY A 698 31.24 -33.62 34.16
N SER A 699 32.18 -32.85 34.72
CA SER A 699 33.58 -32.83 34.31
C SER A 699 34.34 -34.05 34.85
N GLY A 700 34.75 -34.95 33.97
CA GLY A 700 35.69 -36.02 34.29
C GLY A 700 37.15 -35.57 34.13
N ARG A 701 37.76 -35.02 35.19
CA ARG A 701 39.21 -35.15 35.45
C ARG A 701 39.56 -34.78 36.90
N THR A 702 40.28 -35.69 37.54
CA THR A 702 40.63 -35.76 38.97
C THR A 702 41.85 -34.92 39.38
N VAL A 703 41.75 -34.37 40.61
CA VAL A 703 42.78 -34.05 41.63
C VAL A 703 43.76 -32.89 41.35
N ALA A 704 43.58 -31.79 42.07
CA ALA A 704 44.41 -31.39 43.22
C ALA A 704 43.74 -30.23 44.00
N THR A 705 43.67 -30.35 45.32
CA THR A 705 43.10 -29.37 46.26
C THR A 705 44.03 -28.18 46.48
N SER A 706 43.50 -26.95 46.44
CA SER A 706 43.78 -25.94 47.48
C SER A 706 42.81 -24.76 47.36
N ASP A 707 42.35 -24.29 48.52
CA ASP A 707 41.77 -22.96 48.76
C ASP A 707 42.26 -21.88 47.79
N ASN A 708 41.35 -20.97 47.41
CA ASN A 708 41.47 -19.57 47.78
C ASN A 708 40.38 -18.72 47.11
N SER A 709 39.64 -18.00 47.95
CA SER A 709 39.48 -16.53 47.89
C SER A 709 40.31 -15.80 46.81
N ARG A 710 39.95 -15.91 45.52
CA ARG A 710 40.69 -15.21 44.46
C ARG A 710 39.91 -14.76 43.23
N VAL A 711 38.57 -14.81 43.19
CA VAL A 711 37.81 -14.22 42.05
C VAL A 711 37.19 -12.85 42.39
N GLN A 712 36.97 -12.53 43.67
CA GLN A 712 36.57 -11.18 44.08
C GLN A 712 37.74 -10.17 44.13
N MET A 713 39.00 -10.61 44.02
CA MET A 713 40.16 -9.70 44.00
C MET A 713 40.60 -9.24 42.60
N TRP A 714 40.20 -9.92 41.52
CA TRP A 714 40.65 -9.54 40.16
C TRP A 714 39.76 -8.48 39.51
N SER A 715 38.47 -8.40 39.87
CA SER A 715 37.58 -7.33 39.41
C SER A 715 37.92 -5.96 40.04
N ILE A 716 38.43 -5.98 41.27
CA ILE A 716 38.83 -4.77 42.01
C ILE A 716 40.24 -4.31 41.58
N ALA A 717 41.16 -5.24 41.28
CA ALA A 717 42.50 -4.89 40.79
C ALA A 717 42.49 -4.27 39.37
N CYS A 718 41.61 -4.73 38.47
CA CYS A 718 41.49 -4.16 37.13
C CYS A 718 40.90 -2.74 37.13
N MET A 719 39.96 -2.43 38.04
CA MET A 719 39.44 -1.06 38.19
C MET A 719 40.45 -0.09 38.81
N ILE A 720 41.27 -0.55 39.77
CA ILE A 720 42.32 0.28 40.38
C ILE A 720 43.46 0.54 39.39
N ALA A 721 43.82 -0.42 38.52
CA ALA A 721 44.82 -0.24 37.48
C ALA A 721 44.38 0.77 36.38
N LEU A 722 43.08 0.78 36.03
CA LEU A 722 42.53 1.74 35.05
C LEU A 722 42.48 3.17 35.60
N MET A 723 42.10 3.35 36.88
CA MET A 723 42.13 4.67 37.53
C MET A 723 43.54 5.21 37.73
N SER A 724 44.53 4.35 37.97
CA SER A 724 45.93 4.74 38.13
C SER A 724 46.55 5.26 36.82
N LEU A 725 46.18 4.66 35.69
CA LEU A 725 46.62 5.09 34.35
C LEU A 725 45.99 6.42 33.92
N LEU A 726 44.71 6.66 34.28
CA LEU A 726 44.01 7.92 34.00
C LEU A 726 44.54 9.09 34.84
N VAL A 727 44.87 8.86 36.12
CA VAL A 727 45.47 9.90 36.99
C VAL A 727 46.92 10.22 36.57
N SER A 728 47.68 9.23 36.11
CA SER A 728 49.04 9.46 35.61
C SER A 728 49.08 10.12 34.23
N ALA A 729 48.05 9.94 33.39
CA ALA A 729 47.88 10.70 32.14
C ALA A 729 47.45 12.15 32.39
N TYR A 730 46.55 12.37 33.37
CA TYR A 730 46.10 13.71 33.78
C TYR A 730 47.25 14.57 34.35
N TYR A 731 48.17 13.99 35.14
CA TYR A 731 49.33 14.72 35.68
C TYR A 731 50.45 14.98 34.65
N ARG A 732 50.57 14.16 33.59
CA ARG A 732 51.56 14.39 32.51
C ARG A 732 51.11 15.43 31.49
N ILE A 733 49.82 15.72 31.39
CA ILE A 733 49.26 16.77 30.52
C ILE A 733 49.28 18.15 31.21
N LYS A 734 49.41 18.22 32.55
CA LYS A 734 49.40 19.48 33.32
C LYS A 734 50.79 20.03 33.67
N LYS A 735 51.87 19.38 33.22
CA LYS A 735 53.27 19.79 33.49
C LYS A 735 54.17 19.78 32.24
N ALA A 736 53.55 19.89 31.06
CA ALA A 736 54.21 20.18 29.77
C ALA A 736 53.78 21.56 29.30
#